data_AF-A0CES7-F1
#
_entry.id   AF-A0CES7-F1
#
_cell.length_a   1.000
_cell.length_b   1.000
_cell.length_c   1.000
_cell.angle_alpha   90.00
_cell.angle_beta   90.00
_cell.angle_gamma   90.00
#
_symmetry.space_group_name_H-M   'P 1'
#
loop_
_entity.id
_entity.type
_entity.pdbx_description
1 polymer ?
#
loop_
_entity_poly.entity_id
_entity_poly.type
_entity_poly.pdbx_seq_one_letter_code
_entity_poly.pdbx_strand_id
1 'polypeptide(L)'
;MNFQEQLQQIIQGIFSQNNQSRKQGEDRLAQLREAQPNEFVMQMLNLCRHEELKIRQFAPVYLRYSLSKFAPKSHKNVWNQLISETKETVKLHLFQFIEVEMSHIVRNQLCDTIGEIGGSLYEDDSHNEWHNLLPTLWQMFLSPNNDIIECGFKILGNLFMYSIDQFDKHYQDLHTLFVQGLASPQIKIKSSTMHALGNYVKYALPAQYKIFQDLISNMMKSALDITIQDQSLGEGIMEVFSNIVDSKPKFLRKQFNIFFNGIYCMFRESQIDNGVKRIGTETLLSMVEKFPGLFKFEKIYLMQVVEMIFYHMIQISSTITDEWMKPPEGFNDDIEQDEDCETTRFGMSSIDRLIESLGRKEMLPLLNPIVSELLRHQDWRCKHAAIMALSQVGEYIDQVTDIKSTIELILPMLNDSNSMIRYAVCHAIGQIADDMKPKFQESYLHIVVPQFLNRLTLEDVPRVNSHILAALTNFVEGTEKGIEAYLPNLIQLSIKFLNIGISIEKENAISVIAATAESSKLFFIPYVNELLPLLFQIFSTHQTKQYRQLKGQAIETITLIASAVGEQVFLPFLQQTVQILIQVQTSNLEAIDPQKSYVLSGWQRLALVCPQQLAKYLGEIVPSLFKLIQQVFNINTTESNKKKELLTYDNEEAEVAIHMLSVFIEELKQSFFPFVEKCIELIVPLSQFNSDETIRSAACKCLVSLVKVVKETNNSQQLMNGAKYFLGIILEAAFKESDPSVIIEQIDCIKQIIDIVSSPFMTTEEVSELSDKLFKLLLESDKRRAQNENLAKEEDVDEDEKNAIKEQTETEENLHGKIAECIGSLFESHKELVLPLSEVICNQILQKVLDQPKFVKMHQFGLSLLDYIVEYFGFPYIQKHFIDFAQVLTIYAVDPICSVRQAAVYGIGVMATNTPQELYLQVSQSLIKAVVDSLKAQKNEDENEKQFGLARDHSISALGKILKSQPQSLGQDLVWGFETWLYLLPLQYDKRQAHFQHNLLAEFIIQKGGYFVNGKSENAFHILKVLANCYKSKWSTISLDSQIVNALRVFEQLDSVKVFLQQIFLKLSPEDQKKLLEIPK
;
A
#
# COMPACT_ATOMS: atom_id res chain seq x y z
N MET A 1 -29.89 48.89 -18.38
CA MET A 1 -29.19 47.74 -18.97
C MET A 1 -30.21 46.61 -19.02
N ASN A 2 -30.53 46.11 -20.21
CA ASN A 2 -31.43 44.97 -20.33
C ASN A 2 -30.74 43.73 -19.72
N PHE A 3 -31.49 42.74 -19.23
CA PHE A 3 -30.94 41.56 -18.55
C PHE A 3 -29.84 40.87 -19.38
N GLN A 4 -30.01 40.83 -20.70
CA GLN A 4 -29.01 40.30 -21.64
C GLN A 4 -27.68 41.05 -21.60
N GLU A 5 -27.70 42.39 -21.60
CA GLU A 5 -26.49 43.22 -21.52
C GLU A 5 -25.80 43.07 -20.15
N GLN A 6 -26.58 42.93 -19.08
CA GLN A 6 -26.08 42.68 -17.73
C GLN A 6 -25.39 41.32 -17.64
N LEU A 7 -25.99 40.28 -18.22
CA LEU A 7 -25.43 38.93 -18.25
C LEU A 7 -24.12 38.87 -19.05
N GLN A 8 -24.07 39.54 -20.20
CA GLN A 8 -22.86 39.63 -21.02
C GLN A 8 -21.73 40.35 -20.29
N GLN A 9 -22.00 41.45 -19.59
CA GLN A 9 -20.99 42.15 -18.78
C GLN A 9 -20.44 41.28 -17.65
N ILE A 10 -21.30 40.49 -16.99
CA ILE A 10 -20.88 39.56 -15.94
C ILE A 10 -19.95 38.48 -16.52
N ILE A 11 -20.31 37.89 -17.66
CA ILE A 11 -19.50 36.87 -18.34
C ILE A 11 -18.15 37.44 -18.80
N GLN A 12 -18.13 38.66 -19.33
CA GLN A 12 -16.87 39.35 -19.66
C GLN A 12 -15.99 39.57 -18.41
N GLY A 13 -16.60 39.87 -17.26
CA GLY A 13 -15.91 39.96 -15.97
C GLY A 13 -15.30 38.64 -15.51
N ILE A 14 -15.93 37.51 -15.83
CA ILE A 14 -15.41 36.15 -15.54
C ILE A 14 -14.15 35.85 -16.36
N PHE A 15 -14.05 36.38 -17.59
CA PHE A 15 -12.85 36.23 -18.43
C PHE A 15 -11.70 37.17 -18.05
N SER A 16 -11.85 37.98 -16.99
CA SER A 16 -10.80 38.85 -16.49
C SER A 16 -9.61 38.05 -15.92
N GLN A 17 -8.39 38.55 -16.15
CA GLN A 17 -7.18 38.01 -15.51
C GLN A 17 -7.11 38.35 -14.00
N ASN A 18 -7.96 39.25 -13.50
CA ASN A 18 -8.04 39.58 -12.09
C ASN A 18 -8.95 38.57 -11.33
N ASN A 19 -8.35 37.83 -10.40
CA ASN A 19 -9.04 36.83 -9.58
C ASN A 19 -10.24 37.38 -8.78
N GLN A 20 -10.17 38.61 -8.26
CA GLN A 20 -11.27 39.22 -7.52
C GLN A 20 -12.45 39.54 -8.45
N SER A 21 -12.16 40.11 -9.62
CA SER A 21 -13.18 40.42 -10.63
C SER A 21 -13.85 39.15 -11.16
N ARG A 22 -13.08 38.08 -11.40
CA ARG A 22 -13.65 36.78 -11.81
C ARG A 22 -14.58 36.21 -10.74
N LYS A 23 -14.14 36.16 -9.47
CA LYS A 23 -14.95 35.62 -8.37
C LYS A 23 -16.25 36.42 -8.17
N GLN A 24 -16.16 37.76 -8.22
CA GLN A 24 -17.35 38.61 -8.17
C GLN A 24 -18.30 38.35 -9.34
N GLY A 25 -17.76 38.09 -10.54
CA GLY A 25 -18.54 37.70 -11.71
C GLY A 25 -19.25 36.35 -11.50
N GLU A 26 -18.55 35.33 -11.03
CA GLU A 26 -19.08 34.00 -10.73
C GLU A 26 -20.19 34.06 -9.66
N ASP A 27 -19.96 34.76 -8.54
CA ASP A 27 -20.93 34.91 -7.45
C ASP A 27 -22.21 35.61 -7.96
N ARG A 28 -22.04 36.66 -8.76
CA ARG A 28 -23.19 37.41 -9.33
C ARG A 28 -23.94 36.59 -10.37
N LEU A 29 -23.24 35.76 -11.15
CA LEU A 29 -23.85 34.85 -12.11
C LEU A 29 -24.68 33.76 -11.40
N ALA A 30 -24.16 33.21 -10.29
CA ALA A 30 -24.88 32.26 -9.45
C ALA A 30 -26.12 32.90 -8.80
N GLN A 31 -26.01 34.14 -8.30
CA GLN A 31 -27.14 34.89 -7.76
C GLN A 31 -28.25 35.10 -8.80
N LEU A 32 -27.90 35.48 -10.04
CA LEU A 32 -28.88 35.68 -11.11
C LEU A 32 -29.59 34.38 -11.51
N ARG A 33 -28.83 33.27 -11.61
CA ARG A 33 -29.39 31.94 -11.86
C ARG A 33 -30.46 31.58 -10.83
N GLU A 34 -30.24 31.90 -9.57
CA GLU A 34 -31.15 31.52 -8.48
C GLU A 34 -32.30 32.51 -8.27
N ALA A 35 -32.07 33.80 -8.49
CA ALA A 35 -33.09 34.82 -8.31
C ALA A 35 -34.09 34.86 -9.47
N GLN A 36 -33.62 34.64 -10.71
CA GLN A 36 -34.43 34.78 -11.93
C GLN A 36 -34.16 33.61 -12.92
N PRO A 37 -34.46 32.36 -12.54
CA PRO A 37 -34.01 31.16 -13.27
C PRO A 37 -34.55 31.08 -14.71
N ASN A 38 -35.80 31.49 -14.96
CA ASN A 38 -36.38 31.45 -16.31
C ASN A 38 -35.71 32.44 -17.27
N GLU A 39 -35.57 33.70 -16.86
CA GLU A 39 -34.93 34.73 -17.67
C GLU A 39 -33.43 34.42 -17.86
N PHE A 40 -32.77 33.94 -16.81
CA PHE A 40 -31.39 33.47 -16.87
C PHE A 40 -31.19 32.39 -17.93
N VAL A 41 -31.98 31.30 -17.90
CA VAL A 41 -31.85 30.17 -18.84
C VAL A 41 -32.15 30.62 -20.26
N MET A 42 -33.21 31.40 -20.48
CA MET A 42 -33.55 31.90 -21.82
C MET A 42 -32.45 32.77 -22.42
N GLN A 43 -31.83 33.64 -21.61
CA GLN A 43 -30.75 34.49 -22.09
C GLN A 43 -29.45 33.73 -22.30
N MET A 44 -29.14 32.75 -21.45
CA MET A 44 -28.01 31.83 -21.66
C MET A 44 -28.18 30.98 -22.94
N LEU A 45 -29.40 30.55 -23.27
CA LEU A 45 -29.69 29.91 -24.56
C LEU A 45 -29.41 30.86 -25.74
N ASN A 46 -29.81 32.13 -25.65
CA ASN A 46 -29.50 33.12 -26.69
C ASN A 46 -27.98 33.30 -26.88
N LEU A 47 -27.21 33.26 -25.79
CA LEU A 47 -25.75 33.36 -25.84
C LEU A 47 -25.07 32.15 -26.50
N CYS A 48 -25.75 31.01 -26.63
CA CYS A 48 -25.24 29.88 -27.42
C CYS A 48 -25.10 30.22 -28.91
N ARG A 49 -25.69 31.32 -29.39
CA ARG A 49 -25.56 31.83 -30.77
C ARG A 49 -24.79 33.15 -30.88
N HIS A 50 -24.07 33.52 -29.83
CA HIS A 50 -23.35 34.80 -29.78
C HIS A 50 -22.24 34.90 -30.85
N GLU A 51 -21.93 36.10 -31.34
CA GLU A 51 -20.88 36.25 -32.36
C GLU A 51 -19.49 35.90 -31.79
N GLU A 52 -19.25 36.25 -30.52
CA GLU A 52 -18.00 35.94 -29.82
C GLU A 52 -17.90 34.46 -29.42
N LEU A 53 -16.89 33.77 -29.96
CA LEU A 53 -16.66 32.34 -29.71
C LEU A 53 -16.51 31.99 -28.23
N LYS A 54 -15.81 32.80 -27.43
CA LYS A 54 -15.61 32.55 -25.99
C LYS A 54 -16.94 32.51 -25.22
N ILE A 55 -17.88 33.38 -25.58
CA ILE A 55 -19.23 33.40 -25.00
C ILE A 55 -20.04 32.20 -25.47
N ARG A 56 -19.95 31.86 -26.78
CA ARG A 56 -20.59 30.63 -27.29
C ARG A 56 -20.06 29.34 -26.66
N GLN A 57 -18.79 29.32 -26.27
CA GLN A 57 -18.19 28.18 -25.57
C GLN A 57 -18.63 28.11 -24.10
N PHE A 58 -18.77 29.26 -23.44
CA PHE A 58 -19.16 29.33 -22.04
C PHE A 58 -20.64 28.97 -21.81
N ALA A 59 -21.52 29.46 -22.69
CA ALA A 59 -22.96 29.35 -22.51
C ALA A 59 -23.51 27.92 -22.37
N PRO A 60 -23.22 26.96 -23.28
CA PRO A 60 -23.74 25.59 -23.17
C PRO A 60 -23.20 24.86 -21.94
N VAL A 61 -21.93 25.08 -21.57
CA VAL A 61 -21.31 24.46 -20.39
C VAL A 61 -21.99 24.93 -19.10
N TYR A 62 -22.25 26.23 -18.96
CA TYR A 62 -22.89 26.75 -17.77
C TYR A 62 -24.39 26.38 -17.70
N LEU A 63 -25.06 26.28 -18.86
CA LEU A 63 -26.41 25.72 -18.94
C LEU A 63 -26.45 24.28 -18.44
N ARG A 64 -25.52 23.44 -18.90
CA ARG A 64 -25.36 22.06 -18.43
C ARG A 64 -25.30 22.00 -16.91
N TYR A 65 -24.40 22.76 -16.29
CA TYR A 65 -24.26 22.79 -14.82
C TYR A 65 -25.44 23.38 -14.08
N SER A 66 -26.20 24.29 -14.71
CA SER A 66 -27.37 24.91 -14.06
C SER A 66 -28.61 24.01 -14.10
N LEU A 67 -28.66 23.04 -15.02
CA LEU A 67 -29.86 22.25 -15.33
C LEU A 67 -29.70 20.75 -15.03
N SER A 68 -28.47 20.24 -15.00
CA SER A 68 -28.15 18.83 -14.74
C SER A 68 -28.26 18.46 -13.26
N LYS A 69 -28.77 17.26 -12.96
CA LYS A 69 -28.74 16.65 -11.61
C LYS A 69 -27.34 16.13 -11.24
N PHE A 70 -26.49 15.91 -12.24
CA PHE A 70 -25.12 15.43 -12.11
C PHE A 70 -24.09 16.56 -12.01
N ALA A 71 -24.54 17.82 -12.03
CA ALA A 71 -23.68 18.99 -11.90
C ALA A 71 -22.92 19.00 -10.56
N PRO A 72 -21.74 19.64 -10.50
CA PRO A 72 -21.02 19.83 -9.24
C PRO A 72 -21.91 20.53 -8.19
N LYS A 73 -21.80 20.15 -6.91
CA LYS A 73 -22.61 20.72 -5.80
C LYS A 73 -22.53 22.26 -5.68
N SER A 74 -21.48 22.88 -6.23
CA SER A 74 -21.32 24.34 -6.32
C SER A 74 -22.33 25.02 -7.24
N HIS A 75 -22.98 24.26 -8.12
CA HIS A 75 -24.05 24.72 -8.99
C HIS A 75 -25.38 24.19 -8.48
N LYS A 76 -26.27 25.10 -8.12
CA LYS A 76 -27.64 24.76 -7.77
C LYS A 76 -28.41 24.43 -9.05
N ASN A 77 -28.96 23.22 -9.13
CA ASN A 77 -29.88 22.84 -10.18
C ASN A 77 -31.16 23.69 -10.07
N VAL A 78 -31.52 24.39 -11.15
CA VAL A 78 -32.72 25.23 -11.22
C VAL A 78 -33.83 24.68 -12.13
N TRP A 79 -33.68 23.47 -12.67
CA TRP A 79 -34.63 22.87 -13.62
C TRP A 79 -36.07 22.84 -13.07
N ASN A 80 -36.24 22.44 -11.81
CA ASN A 80 -37.55 22.36 -11.16
C ASN A 80 -38.19 23.74 -10.87
N GLN A 81 -37.44 24.83 -11.04
CA GLN A 81 -37.91 26.21 -10.86
C GLN A 81 -38.35 26.85 -12.19
N LEU A 82 -38.14 26.15 -13.32
CA LEU A 82 -38.49 26.65 -14.65
C LEU A 82 -39.97 26.41 -14.97
N ILE A 83 -40.58 27.38 -15.69
CA ILE A 83 -41.91 27.22 -16.26
C ILE A 83 -41.88 26.27 -17.47
N SER A 84 -43.00 25.64 -17.79
CA SER A 84 -43.10 24.65 -18.88
C SER A 84 -42.64 25.20 -20.23
N GLU A 85 -42.96 26.45 -20.55
CA GLU A 85 -42.54 27.10 -21.81
C GLU A 85 -41.00 27.19 -21.93
N THR A 86 -40.32 27.60 -20.86
CA THR A 86 -38.85 27.64 -20.81
C THR A 86 -38.27 26.24 -20.94
N LYS A 87 -38.83 25.25 -20.24
CA LYS A 87 -38.39 23.85 -20.32
C LYS A 87 -38.48 23.31 -21.74
N GLU A 88 -39.60 23.51 -22.43
CA GLU A 88 -39.76 23.08 -23.82
C GLU A 88 -38.83 23.84 -24.78
N THR A 89 -38.60 25.13 -24.53
CA THR A 89 -37.66 25.93 -25.32
C THR A 89 -36.23 25.42 -25.21
N VAL A 90 -35.76 25.06 -24.00
CA VAL A 90 -34.44 24.43 -23.80
C VAL A 90 -34.33 23.15 -24.63
N LYS A 91 -35.32 22.25 -24.49
CA LYS A 91 -35.34 20.96 -25.18
C LYS A 91 -35.28 21.11 -26.71
N LEU A 92 -36.01 22.08 -27.26
CA LEU A 92 -36.06 22.34 -28.69
C LEU A 92 -34.76 23.00 -29.21
N HIS A 93 -34.35 24.11 -28.58
CA HIS A 93 -33.30 24.96 -29.12
C HIS A 93 -31.92 24.32 -29.05
N LEU A 94 -31.63 23.50 -28.04
CA LEU A 94 -30.31 22.84 -27.96
C LEU A 94 -30.03 21.97 -29.21
N PHE A 95 -31.02 21.20 -29.69
CA PHE A 95 -30.89 20.44 -30.93
C PHE A 95 -30.80 21.33 -32.17
N GLN A 96 -31.62 22.38 -32.26
CA GLN A 96 -31.56 23.33 -33.39
C GLN A 96 -30.20 24.06 -33.47
N PHE A 97 -29.56 24.33 -32.34
CA PHE A 97 -28.25 24.97 -32.32
C PHE A 97 -27.16 24.07 -32.90
N ILE A 98 -27.25 22.75 -32.74
CA ILE A 98 -26.33 21.81 -33.37
C ILE A 98 -26.39 21.91 -34.91
N GLU A 99 -27.60 22.10 -35.48
CA GLU A 99 -27.79 22.18 -36.94
C GLU A 99 -27.13 23.39 -37.60
N VAL A 100 -27.00 24.49 -36.85
CA VAL A 100 -26.50 25.77 -37.38
C VAL A 100 -25.12 26.16 -36.86
N GLU A 101 -24.58 25.44 -35.87
CA GLU A 101 -23.26 25.74 -35.28
C GLU A 101 -22.12 25.29 -36.21
N MET A 102 -21.14 26.19 -36.40
CA MET A 102 -20.01 26.00 -37.30
C MET A 102 -18.72 25.60 -36.57
N SER A 103 -18.62 25.87 -35.26
CA SER A 103 -17.48 25.51 -34.44
C SER A 103 -17.64 24.10 -33.88
N HIS A 104 -16.71 23.20 -34.22
CA HIS A 104 -16.69 21.83 -33.70
C HIS A 104 -16.63 21.80 -32.17
N ILE A 105 -15.88 22.70 -31.54
CA ILE A 105 -15.76 22.78 -30.08
C ILE A 105 -17.11 23.10 -29.42
N VAL A 106 -17.82 24.11 -29.94
CA VAL A 106 -19.14 24.50 -29.40
C VAL A 106 -20.17 23.40 -29.66
N ARG A 107 -20.10 22.75 -30.83
CA ARG A 107 -20.99 21.63 -31.16
C ARG A 107 -20.80 20.45 -30.21
N ASN A 108 -19.56 20.13 -29.83
CA ASN A 108 -19.27 19.09 -28.83
C ASN A 108 -19.83 19.49 -27.45
N GLN A 109 -19.61 20.73 -27.02
CA GLN A 109 -20.16 21.22 -25.76
C GLN A 109 -21.70 21.17 -25.73
N LEU A 110 -22.36 21.47 -26.85
CA LEU A 110 -23.80 21.29 -26.99
C LEU A 110 -24.22 19.81 -26.88
N CYS A 111 -23.46 18.89 -27.48
CA CYS A 111 -23.70 17.44 -27.33
C CYS A 111 -23.58 17.00 -25.87
N ASP A 112 -22.58 17.49 -25.15
CA ASP A 112 -22.39 17.22 -23.72
C ASP A 112 -23.54 17.79 -22.88
N THR A 113 -23.97 19.02 -23.19
CA THR A 113 -25.12 19.65 -22.54
C THR A 113 -26.40 18.86 -22.76
N ILE A 114 -26.65 18.40 -23.99
CA ILE A 114 -27.84 17.59 -24.31
C ILE A 114 -27.77 16.23 -23.63
N GLY A 115 -26.63 15.53 -23.69
CA GLY A 115 -26.48 14.20 -23.09
C GLY A 115 -26.67 14.21 -21.58
N GLU A 116 -26.06 15.16 -20.87
CA GLU A 116 -26.12 15.22 -19.41
C GLU A 116 -27.49 15.74 -18.89
N ILE A 117 -28.05 16.78 -19.52
CA ILE A 117 -29.41 17.22 -19.20
C ILE A 117 -30.41 16.13 -19.58
N GLY A 118 -30.23 15.48 -20.73
CA GLY A 118 -31.07 14.37 -21.18
C GLY A 118 -31.11 13.23 -20.16
N GLY A 119 -29.94 12.77 -19.70
CA GLY A 119 -29.86 11.76 -18.64
C GLY A 119 -30.50 12.21 -17.32
N SER A 120 -30.44 13.51 -16.99
CA SER A 120 -31.09 14.05 -15.79
C SER A 120 -32.62 14.04 -15.86
N LEU A 121 -33.17 14.07 -17.09
CA LEU A 121 -34.61 14.19 -17.36
C LEU A 121 -35.25 12.89 -17.84
N TYR A 122 -34.44 11.88 -18.13
CA TYR A 122 -34.91 10.59 -18.61
C TYR A 122 -34.45 9.48 -17.67
N GLU A 123 -35.17 9.33 -16.55
CA GLU A 123 -34.90 8.31 -15.54
C GLU A 123 -35.52 6.96 -15.92
N ASP A 124 -36.80 6.95 -16.32
CA ASP A 124 -37.53 5.79 -16.86
C ASP A 124 -38.73 6.22 -17.72
N ASP A 125 -39.43 5.27 -18.35
CA ASP A 125 -40.62 5.54 -19.18
C ASP A 125 -41.78 6.22 -18.41
N SER A 126 -41.86 6.03 -17.09
CA SER A 126 -42.83 6.68 -16.20
C SER A 126 -42.36 8.05 -15.69
N HIS A 127 -41.07 8.34 -15.76
CA HIS A 127 -40.39 9.55 -15.28
C HIS A 127 -39.54 10.17 -16.39
N ASN A 128 -40.13 10.34 -17.58
CA ASN A 128 -39.51 10.98 -18.73
C ASN A 128 -40.02 12.42 -18.89
N GLU A 129 -39.22 13.41 -18.50
CA GLU A 129 -39.56 14.82 -18.74
C GLU A 129 -39.23 15.27 -20.17
N TRP A 130 -38.43 14.52 -20.94
CA TRP A 130 -38.00 14.85 -22.30
C TRP A 130 -38.41 13.77 -23.32
N HIS A 131 -39.71 13.58 -23.49
CA HIS A 131 -40.31 12.55 -24.36
C HIS A 131 -39.76 12.50 -25.80
N ASN A 132 -39.40 13.64 -26.39
CA ASN A 132 -38.87 13.71 -27.75
C ASN A 132 -37.35 13.51 -27.85
N LEU A 133 -36.63 13.25 -26.75
CA LEU A 133 -35.18 13.09 -26.74
C LEU A 133 -34.71 11.95 -27.66
N LEU A 134 -35.14 10.71 -27.39
CA LEU A 134 -34.78 9.56 -28.21
C LEU A 134 -35.32 9.66 -29.65
N PRO A 135 -36.59 10.04 -29.91
CA PRO A 135 -37.06 10.25 -31.28
C PRO A 135 -36.22 11.25 -32.09
N THR A 136 -35.83 12.37 -31.48
CA THR A 136 -34.99 13.39 -32.14
C THR A 136 -33.58 12.85 -32.38
N LEU A 137 -33.01 12.14 -31.39
CA LEU A 137 -31.71 11.49 -31.52
C LEU A 137 -31.69 10.46 -32.65
N TRP A 138 -32.73 9.63 -32.78
CA TRP A 138 -32.86 8.67 -33.88
C TRP A 138 -32.95 9.35 -35.25
N GLN A 139 -33.63 10.50 -35.35
CA GLN A 139 -33.69 11.28 -36.58
C GLN A 139 -32.32 11.84 -37.01
N MET A 140 -31.44 12.17 -36.05
CA MET A 140 -30.09 12.65 -36.36
C MET A 140 -29.28 11.64 -37.19
N PHE A 141 -29.45 10.33 -36.93
CA PHE A 141 -28.76 9.27 -37.69
C PHE A 141 -29.31 9.06 -39.11
N LEU A 142 -30.50 9.62 -39.41
CA LEU A 142 -31.09 9.62 -40.75
C LEU A 142 -30.72 10.88 -41.55
N SER A 143 -29.99 11.82 -40.95
CA SER A 143 -29.59 13.08 -41.58
C SER A 143 -28.61 12.85 -42.73
N PRO A 144 -28.72 13.59 -43.85
CA PRO A 144 -27.70 13.56 -44.91
C PRO A 144 -26.41 14.29 -44.49
N ASN A 145 -26.41 15.01 -43.36
CA ASN A 145 -25.25 15.75 -42.88
C ASN A 145 -24.42 14.90 -41.90
N ASN A 146 -23.19 14.54 -42.32
CA ASN A 146 -22.25 13.75 -41.52
C ASN A 146 -21.96 14.33 -40.14
N ASP A 147 -21.94 15.67 -40.03
CA ASP A 147 -21.71 16.37 -38.77
C ASP A 147 -22.83 16.11 -37.74
N ILE A 148 -24.07 15.96 -38.22
CA ILE A 148 -25.24 15.67 -37.38
C ILE A 148 -25.22 14.22 -36.92
N ILE A 149 -24.82 13.29 -37.80
CA ILE A 149 -24.62 11.89 -37.44
C ILE A 149 -23.52 11.76 -36.37
N GLU A 150 -22.39 12.46 -36.53
CA GLU A 150 -21.31 12.53 -35.53
C GLU A 150 -21.84 12.99 -34.17
N CYS A 151 -22.63 14.07 -34.15
CA CYS A 151 -23.23 14.60 -32.92
C CYS A 151 -24.21 13.61 -32.27
N GLY A 152 -24.98 12.87 -33.09
CA GLY A 152 -25.86 11.82 -32.60
C GLY A 152 -25.11 10.78 -31.78
N PHE A 153 -23.96 10.30 -32.27
CA PHE A 153 -23.13 9.35 -31.51
C PHE A 153 -22.57 9.96 -30.22
N LYS A 154 -22.15 11.22 -30.22
CA LYS A 154 -21.64 11.90 -29.01
C LYS A 154 -22.71 12.04 -27.94
N ILE A 155 -23.90 12.49 -28.32
CA ILE A 155 -25.05 12.60 -27.40
C ILE A 155 -25.40 11.21 -26.85
N LEU A 156 -25.46 10.20 -27.72
CA LEU A 156 -25.75 8.82 -27.33
C LEU A 156 -24.71 8.28 -26.33
N GLY A 157 -23.41 8.50 -26.58
CA GLY A 157 -22.33 8.11 -25.67
C GLY A 157 -22.41 8.78 -24.30
N ASN A 158 -22.83 10.05 -24.25
CA ASN A 158 -23.08 10.76 -23.01
C ASN A 158 -24.32 10.24 -22.28
N LEU A 159 -25.40 9.88 -23.00
CA LEU A 159 -26.59 9.31 -22.38
C LEU A 159 -26.29 7.96 -21.71
N PHE A 160 -25.42 7.12 -22.28
CA PHE A 160 -24.99 5.88 -21.61
C PHE A 160 -24.28 6.11 -20.28
N MET A 161 -23.63 7.25 -20.07
CA MET A 161 -23.01 7.57 -18.79
C MET A 161 -24.04 7.85 -17.68
N TYR A 162 -25.22 8.36 -18.06
CA TYR A 162 -26.19 8.90 -17.10
C TYR A 162 -27.52 8.14 -17.01
N SER A 163 -27.92 7.43 -18.07
CA SER A 163 -29.23 6.77 -18.18
C SER A 163 -29.20 5.48 -19.03
N ILE A 164 -28.17 4.64 -18.84
CA ILE A 164 -27.97 3.43 -19.65
C ILE A 164 -29.13 2.43 -19.60
N ASP A 165 -29.79 2.27 -18.45
CA ASP A 165 -30.87 1.29 -18.25
C ASP A 165 -32.04 1.48 -19.24
N GLN A 166 -32.20 2.70 -19.78
CA GLN A 166 -33.24 3.01 -20.76
C GLN A 166 -32.98 2.42 -22.15
N PHE A 167 -31.73 2.02 -22.42
CA PHE A 167 -31.32 1.50 -23.71
C PHE A 167 -31.43 -0.03 -23.83
N ASP A 168 -31.78 -0.72 -22.74
CA ASP A 168 -31.92 -2.18 -22.71
C ASP A 168 -32.93 -2.71 -23.72
N LYS A 169 -34.01 -1.97 -23.95
CA LYS A 169 -35.07 -2.35 -24.91
C LYS A 169 -34.66 -2.09 -26.37
N HIS A 170 -33.61 -1.29 -26.59
CA HIS A 170 -33.16 -0.81 -27.91
C HIS A 170 -31.89 -1.50 -28.39
N TYR A 171 -31.49 -2.61 -27.77
CA TYR A 171 -30.21 -3.27 -28.06
C TYR A 171 -30.01 -3.66 -29.53
N GLN A 172 -31.08 -4.05 -30.25
CA GLN A 172 -31.01 -4.40 -31.68
C GLN A 172 -30.80 -3.18 -32.57
N ASP A 173 -31.48 -2.08 -32.25
CA ASP A 173 -31.35 -0.81 -32.96
C ASP A 173 -29.94 -0.24 -32.76
N LEU A 174 -29.44 -0.29 -31.51
CA LEU A 174 -28.08 0.10 -31.17
C LEU A 174 -27.04 -0.75 -31.89
N HIS A 175 -27.24 -2.06 -31.96
CA HIS A 175 -26.33 -2.96 -32.68
C HIS A 175 -26.24 -2.57 -34.16
N THR A 176 -27.40 -2.41 -34.80
CA THR A 176 -27.48 -1.95 -36.21
C THR A 176 -26.79 -0.61 -36.40
N LEU A 177 -27.00 0.33 -35.49
CA LEU A 177 -26.43 1.66 -35.54
C LEU A 177 -24.89 1.62 -35.41
N PHE A 178 -24.36 0.86 -34.45
CA PHE A 178 -22.90 0.72 -34.29
C PHE A 178 -22.27 0.03 -35.49
N VAL A 179 -22.91 -0.99 -36.08
CA VAL A 179 -22.44 -1.62 -37.33
C VAL A 179 -22.34 -0.59 -38.45
N GLN A 180 -23.38 0.24 -38.64
CA GLN A 180 -23.39 1.28 -39.68
C GLN A 180 -22.36 2.38 -39.41
N GLY A 181 -22.23 2.83 -38.16
CA GLY A 181 -21.27 3.85 -37.77
C GLY A 181 -19.82 3.40 -37.98
N LEU A 182 -19.48 2.17 -37.58
CA LEU A 182 -18.16 1.58 -37.79
C LEU A 182 -17.86 1.35 -39.29
N ALA A 183 -18.88 1.09 -40.11
CA ALA A 183 -18.74 0.94 -41.56
C ALA A 183 -18.71 2.28 -42.33
N SER A 184 -18.88 3.43 -41.65
CA SER A 184 -18.94 4.74 -42.29
C SER A 184 -17.64 5.08 -43.05
N PRO A 185 -17.70 5.72 -44.23
CA PRO A 185 -16.51 6.23 -44.90
C PRO A 185 -15.87 7.43 -44.17
N GLN A 186 -16.58 8.06 -43.21
CA GLN A 186 -16.09 9.23 -42.48
C GLN A 186 -15.43 8.82 -41.17
N ILE A 187 -14.14 9.11 -41.01
CA ILE A 187 -13.35 8.74 -39.81
C ILE A 187 -13.92 9.34 -38.51
N LYS A 188 -14.49 10.55 -38.56
CA LYS A 188 -15.08 11.20 -37.37
C LYS A 188 -16.33 10.51 -36.86
N ILE A 189 -17.15 9.96 -37.79
CA ILE A 189 -18.31 9.16 -37.43
C ILE A 189 -17.83 7.85 -36.81
N LYS A 190 -16.89 7.14 -37.44
CA LYS A 190 -16.29 5.92 -36.87
C LYS A 190 -15.75 6.16 -35.46
N SER A 191 -15.00 7.26 -35.27
CA SER A 191 -14.43 7.61 -33.97
C SER A 191 -15.52 7.86 -32.92
N SER A 192 -16.53 8.69 -33.23
CA SER A 192 -17.63 8.97 -32.31
C SER A 192 -18.46 7.71 -32.00
N THR A 193 -18.63 6.82 -32.97
CA THR A 193 -19.26 5.51 -32.78
C THR A 193 -18.46 4.64 -31.79
N MET A 194 -17.13 4.62 -31.91
CA MET A 194 -16.26 3.87 -31.00
C MET A 194 -16.30 4.42 -29.58
N HIS A 195 -16.27 5.75 -29.39
CA HIS A 195 -16.45 6.35 -28.06
C HIS A 195 -17.82 6.03 -27.46
N ALA A 196 -18.89 6.10 -28.25
CA ALA A 196 -20.24 5.76 -27.78
C ALA A 196 -20.33 4.27 -27.37
N LEU A 197 -19.79 3.37 -28.18
CA LEU A 197 -19.76 1.94 -27.87
C LEU A 197 -18.88 1.65 -26.64
N GLY A 198 -17.73 2.31 -26.51
CA GLY A 198 -16.87 2.21 -25.32
C GLY A 198 -17.58 2.65 -24.04
N ASN A 199 -18.29 3.79 -24.09
CA ASN A 199 -19.11 4.24 -22.97
C ASN A 199 -20.24 3.26 -22.65
N TYR A 200 -20.92 2.72 -23.67
CA TYR A 200 -21.94 1.69 -23.45
C TYR A 200 -21.37 0.49 -22.70
N VAL A 201 -20.24 -0.06 -23.18
CA VAL A 201 -19.58 -1.20 -22.53
C VAL A 201 -19.22 -0.85 -21.09
N LYS A 202 -18.60 0.30 -20.83
CA LYS A 202 -18.15 0.75 -19.50
C LYS A 202 -19.27 0.74 -18.46
N TYR A 203 -20.46 1.22 -18.81
CA TYR A 203 -21.59 1.35 -17.87
C TYR A 203 -22.56 0.16 -17.90
N ALA A 204 -22.57 -0.65 -18.96
CA ALA A 204 -23.51 -1.76 -19.10
C ALA A 204 -23.18 -2.96 -18.18
N LEU A 205 -24.22 -3.71 -17.84
CA LEU A 205 -24.10 -5.02 -17.18
C LEU A 205 -23.56 -6.08 -18.16
N PRO A 206 -22.87 -7.13 -17.66
CA PRO A 206 -22.33 -8.19 -18.51
C PRO A 206 -23.33 -8.86 -19.45
N ALA A 207 -24.59 -9.00 -19.05
CA ALA A 207 -25.62 -9.58 -19.91
C ALA A 207 -25.95 -8.69 -21.12
N GLN A 208 -25.87 -7.37 -20.96
CA GLN A 208 -26.26 -6.37 -21.96
C GLN A 208 -25.16 -6.18 -23.01
N TYR A 209 -23.89 -5.99 -22.61
CA TYR A 209 -22.83 -5.72 -23.57
C TYR A 209 -22.40 -6.94 -24.41
N LYS A 210 -22.71 -8.17 -23.95
CA LYS A 210 -22.27 -9.42 -24.59
C LYS A 210 -22.64 -9.51 -26.07
N ILE A 211 -23.77 -8.93 -26.47
CA ILE A 211 -24.24 -8.95 -27.85
C ILE A 211 -23.36 -8.14 -28.81
N PHE A 212 -22.59 -7.16 -28.31
CA PHE A 212 -21.74 -6.28 -29.11
C PHE A 212 -20.31 -6.82 -29.26
N GLN A 213 -20.00 -7.96 -28.64
CA GLN A 213 -18.69 -8.61 -28.77
C GLN A 213 -18.39 -9.02 -30.22
N ASP A 214 -19.42 -9.25 -31.04
CA ASP A 214 -19.26 -9.52 -32.47
C ASP A 214 -18.66 -8.33 -33.25
N LEU A 215 -18.77 -7.11 -32.73
CA LEU A 215 -18.28 -5.88 -33.35
C LEU A 215 -16.77 -5.65 -33.14
N ILE A 216 -16.08 -6.43 -32.31
CA ILE A 216 -14.65 -6.24 -32.00
C ILE A 216 -13.80 -6.22 -33.29
N SER A 217 -14.09 -7.10 -34.25
CA SER A 217 -13.39 -7.09 -35.55
C SER A 217 -13.58 -5.78 -36.31
N ASN A 218 -14.78 -5.22 -36.29
CA ASN A 218 -15.10 -3.95 -36.94
C ASN A 218 -14.42 -2.78 -36.19
N MET A 219 -14.41 -2.82 -34.86
CA MET A 219 -13.72 -1.85 -34.02
C MET A 219 -12.22 -1.81 -34.34
N MET A 220 -11.54 -2.96 -34.45
CA MET A 220 -10.10 -2.98 -34.76
C MET A 220 -9.78 -2.47 -36.16
N LYS A 221 -10.63 -2.78 -37.16
CA LYS A 221 -10.47 -2.23 -38.52
C LYS A 221 -10.66 -0.72 -38.54
N SER A 222 -11.67 -0.21 -37.84
CA SER A 222 -11.91 1.22 -37.72
C SER A 222 -10.80 1.93 -36.97
N ALA A 223 -10.27 1.32 -35.90
CA ALA A 223 -9.12 1.86 -35.16
C ALA A 223 -7.92 2.07 -36.08
N LEU A 224 -7.53 1.04 -36.83
CA LEU A 224 -6.41 1.13 -37.78
C LEU A 224 -6.65 2.23 -38.83
N ASP A 225 -7.85 2.26 -39.43
CA ASP A 225 -8.20 3.24 -40.46
C ASP A 225 -8.21 4.68 -39.93
N ILE A 226 -8.72 4.89 -38.70
CA ILE A 226 -8.70 6.20 -38.03
C ILE A 226 -7.26 6.61 -37.74
N THR A 227 -6.47 5.75 -37.10
CA THR A 227 -5.13 6.09 -36.62
C THR A 227 -4.17 6.41 -37.77
N ILE A 228 -4.29 5.72 -38.92
CA ILE A 228 -3.49 6.03 -40.12
C ILE A 228 -3.84 7.41 -40.70
N GLN A 229 -5.12 7.80 -40.66
CA GLN A 229 -5.57 9.06 -41.26
C GLN A 229 -5.45 10.26 -40.32
N ASP A 230 -5.65 10.07 -39.02
CA ASP A 230 -5.62 11.10 -37.99
C ASP A 230 -5.11 10.50 -36.67
N GLN A 231 -3.86 10.81 -36.33
CA GLN A 231 -3.19 10.25 -35.17
C GLN A 231 -3.80 10.73 -33.84
N SER A 232 -4.31 11.96 -33.78
CA SER A 232 -4.95 12.49 -32.56
C SER A 232 -6.28 11.80 -32.28
N LEU A 233 -7.06 11.51 -33.33
CA LEU A 233 -8.24 10.64 -33.17
C LEU A 233 -7.82 9.22 -32.82
N GLY A 234 -6.74 8.71 -33.42
CA GLY A 234 -6.19 7.39 -33.12
C GLY A 234 -5.80 7.20 -31.65
N GLU A 235 -5.18 8.21 -31.03
CA GLU A 235 -4.87 8.27 -29.60
C GLU A 235 -6.13 8.10 -28.75
N GLY A 236 -7.16 8.91 -29.01
CA GLY A 236 -8.45 8.81 -28.30
C GLY A 236 -9.14 7.44 -28.49
N ILE A 237 -8.92 6.77 -29.62
CA ILE A 237 -9.42 5.40 -29.83
C ILE A 237 -8.64 4.36 -29.01
N MET A 238 -7.33 4.52 -28.85
CA MET A 238 -6.56 3.66 -27.95
C MET A 238 -7.00 3.85 -26.50
N GLU A 239 -7.27 5.09 -26.09
CA GLU A 239 -7.85 5.37 -24.76
C GLU A 239 -9.21 4.69 -24.56
N VAL A 240 -10.05 4.59 -25.59
CA VAL A 240 -11.31 3.82 -25.50
C VAL A 240 -11.04 2.37 -25.17
N PHE A 241 -10.06 1.73 -25.83
CA PHE A 241 -9.70 0.35 -25.52
C PHE A 241 -9.10 0.21 -24.12
N SER A 242 -8.19 1.11 -23.71
CA SER A 242 -7.65 1.15 -22.35
C SER A 242 -8.79 1.22 -21.33
N ASN A 243 -9.72 2.15 -21.50
CA ASN A 243 -10.89 2.29 -20.63
C ASN A 243 -11.77 1.03 -20.56
N ILE A 244 -11.93 0.31 -21.69
CA ILE A 244 -12.67 -0.97 -21.71
C ILE A 244 -11.89 -2.05 -20.94
N VAL A 245 -10.58 -2.14 -21.11
CA VAL A 245 -9.72 -3.06 -20.35
C VAL A 245 -9.80 -2.73 -18.85
N ASP A 246 -9.75 -1.44 -18.50
CA ASP A 246 -9.79 -1.01 -17.11
C ASP A 246 -11.13 -1.30 -16.45
N SER A 247 -12.24 -1.04 -17.15
CA SER A 247 -13.58 -1.15 -16.58
C SER A 247 -14.27 -2.51 -16.79
N LYS A 248 -14.17 -3.10 -17.98
CA LYS A 248 -14.92 -4.31 -18.43
C LYS A 248 -14.09 -5.20 -19.37
N PRO A 249 -12.94 -5.72 -18.92
CA PRO A 249 -11.99 -6.43 -19.79
C PRO A 249 -12.59 -7.73 -20.39
N LYS A 250 -13.58 -8.34 -19.72
CA LYS A 250 -14.33 -9.52 -20.22
C LYS A 250 -15.02 -9.28 -21.56
N PHE A 251 -15.29 -8.02 -21.92
CA PHE A 251 -15.83 -7.67 -23.23
C PHE A 251 -14.93 -8.21 -24.37
N LEU A 252 -13.61 -8.08 -24.22
CA LEU A 252 -12.64 -8.44 -25.26
C LEU A 252 -12.27 -9.93 -25.27
N ARG A 253 -12.56 -10.66 -24.19
CA ARG A 253 -12.05 -12.01 -23.94
C ARG A 253 -12.41 -13.04 -25.02
N LYS A 254 -13.64 -13.07 -25.52
CA LYS A 254 -14.07 -14.06 -26.54
C LYS A 254 -13.40 -13.88 -27.91
N GLN A 255 -13.02 -12.65 -28.24
CA GLN A 255 -12.33 -12.31 -29.49
C GLN A 255 -10.95 -11.72 -29.20
N PHE A 256 -10.31 -12.19 -28.13
CA PHE A 256 -9.04 -11.65 -27.67
C PHE A 256 -7.97 -11.73 -28.76
N ASN A 257 -7.95 -12.80 -29.54
CA ASN A 257 -7.05 -12.95 -30.68
C ASN A 257 -7.22 -11.83 -31.72
N ILE A 258 -8.45 -11.38 -32.00
CA ILE A 258 -8.72 -10.30 -32.96
C ILE A 258 -8.28 -8.96 -32.38
N PHE A 259 -8.62 -8.72 -31.11
CA PHE A 259 -8.20 -7.52 -30.38
C PHE A 259 -6.67 -7.41 -30.32
N PHE A 260 -5.99 -8.44 -29.83
CA PHE A 260 -4.53 -8.49 -29.73
C PHE A 260 -3.86 -8.24 -31.08
N ASN A 261 -4.26 -9.00 -32.11
CA ASN A 261 -3.67 -8.85 -33.43
C ASN A 261 -3.96 -7.48 -34.06
N GLY A 262 -5.09 -6.86 -33.74
CA GLY A 262 -5.39 -5.49 -34.19
C GLY A 262 -4.43 -4.47 -33.57
N ILE A 263 -4.19 -4.55 -32.26
CA ILE A 263 -3.22 -3.69 -31.56
C ILE A 263 -1.80 -3.93 -32.10
N TYR A 264 -1.39 -5.20 -32.23
CA TYR A 264 -0.08 -5.55 -32.76
C TYR A 264 0.09 -5.14 -34.24
N CYS A 265 -0.97 -5.19 -35.05
CA CYS A 265 -0.94 -4.69 -36.41
C CYS A 265 -0.66 -3.18 -36.43
N MET A 266 -1.41 -2.40 -35.65
CA MET A 266 -1.19 -0.95 -35.52
C MET A 266 0.22 -0.65 -35.00
N PHE A 267 0.73 -1.44 -34.06
CA PHE A 267 2.09 -1.31 -33.57
C PHE A 267 3.16 -1.44 -34.67
N ARG A 268 2.95 -2.34 -35.64
CA ARG A 268 3.90 -2.58 -36.73
C ARG A 268 3.80 -1.57 -37.88
N GLU A 269 2.78 -0.73 -37.91
CA GLU A 269 2.66 0.30 -38.95
C GLU A 269 3.66 1.42 -38.71
N SER A 270 4.46 1.75 -39.74
CA SER A 270 5.51 2.77 -39.64
C SER A 270 4.98 4.20 -39.62
N GLN A 271 3.73 4.41 -40.03
CA GLN A 271 3.07 5.73 -40.09
C GLN A 271 2.45 6.15 -38.75
N ILE A 272 2.32 5.21 -37.81
CA ILE A 272 1.73 5.45 -36.49
C ILE A 272 2.84 5.88 -35.53
N ASP A 273 2.64 6.99 -34.82
CA ASP A 273 3.62 7.54 -33.89
C ASP A 273 3.82 6.65 -32.66
N ASN A 274 5.02 6.72 -32.09
CA ASN A 274 5.39 5.92 -30.93
C ASN A 274 4.47 6.16 -29.71
N GLY A 275 3.89 7.36 -29.55
CA GLY A 275 2.92 7.66 -28.49
C GLY A 275 1.69 6.76 -28.56
N VAL A 276 1.06 6.65 -29.73
CA VAL A 276 -0.11 5.76 -29.94
C VAL A 276 0.27 4.29 -29.76
N LYS A 277 1.46 3.89 -30.24
CA LYS A 277 1.99 2.53 -30.05
C LYS A 277 2.21 2.19 -28.57
N ARG A 278 2.66 3.18 -27.78
CA ARG A 278 2.86 3.04 -26.33
C ARG A 278 1.53 2.82 -25.62
N ILE A 279 0.48 3.58 -25.94
CA ILE A 279 -0.87 3.34 -25.38
C ILE A 279 -1.39 1.95 -25.75
N GLY A 280 -1.20 1.51 -27.00
CA GLY A 280 -1.55 0.14 -27.40
C GLY A 280 -0.80 -0.94 -26.62
N THR A 281 0.49 -0.71 -26.34
CA THR A 281 1.32 -1.62 -25.52
C THR A 281 0.83 -1.66 -24.07
N GLU A 282 0.56 -0.48 -23.49
CA GLU A 282 0.00 -0.33 -22.14
C GLU A 282 -1.36 -1.04 -22.03
N THR A 283 -2.23 -0.89 -23.03
CA THR A 283 -3.54 -1.56 -23.07
C THR A 283 -3.40 -3.09 -23.02
N LEU A 284 -2.40 -3.66 -23.70
CA LEU A 284 -2.12 -5.09 -23.65
C LEU A 284 -1.49 -5.52 -22.32
N LEU A 285 -0.64 -4.68 -21.72
CA LEU A 285 -0.09 -4.91 -20.38
C LEU A 285 -1.20 -4.96 -19.33
N SER A 286 -2.14 -4.02 -19.35
CA SER A 286 -3.31 -4.04 -18.46
C SER A 286 -4.17 -5.30 -18.66
N MET A 287 -4.23 -5.84 -19.88
CA MET A 287 -4.87 -7.14 -20.13
C MET A 287 -4.07 -8.32 -19.54
N VAL A 288 -2.74 -8.25 -19.49
CA VAL A 288 -1.90 -9.27 -18.83
C VAL A 288 -2.17 -9.26 -17.32
N GLU A 289 -2.28 -8.08 -16.70
CA GLU A 289 -2.53 -7.95 -15.25
C GLU A 289 -3.92 -8.49 -14.87
N LYS A 290 -4.92 -8.20 -15.71
CA LYS A 290 -6.30 -8.63 -15.46
C LYS A 290 -6.54 -10.10 -15.80
N PHE A 291 -5.89 -10.62 -16.85
CA PHE A 291 -6.07 -11.98 -17.35
C PHE A 291 -4.76 -12.67 -17.74
N PRO A 292 -3.83 -12.90 -16.78
CA PRO A 292 -2.52 -13.45 -17.10
C PRO A 292 -2.62 -14.84 -17.74
N GLY A 293 -3.67 -15.62 -17.42
CA GLY A 293 -3.97 -16.89 -18.08
C GLY A 293 -3.99 -16.81 -19.63
N LEU A 294 -4.51 -15.73 -20.23
CA LEU A 294 -4.57 -15.59 -21.70
C LEU A 294 -3.18 -15.60 -22.35
N PHE A 295 -2.17 -15.13 -21.64
CA PHE A 295 -0.79 -15.02 -22.13
C PHE A 295 0.06 -16.22 -21.74
N LYS A 296 -0.20 -16.85 -20.58
CA LYS A 296 0.47 -18.09 -20.13
C LYS A 296 0.26 -19.24 -21.13
N PHE A 297 -0.97 -19.39 -21.65
CA PHE A 297 -1.29 -20.48 -22.58
C PHE A 297 -0.82 -20.22 -24.03
N GLU A 298 -0.83 -18.96 -24.47
CA GLU A 298 -0.47 -18.57 -25.84
C GLU A 298 0.84 -17.78 -25.86
N LYS A 299 1.97 -18.50 -25.73
CA LYS A 299 3.32 -17.92 -25.59
C LYS A 299 3.71 -16.93 -26.68
N ILE A 300 3.09 -17.02 -27.86
CA ILE A 300 3.34 -16.07 -28.96
C ILE A 300 2.91 -14.64 -28.60
N TYR A 301 1.76 -14.48 -27.93
CA TYR A 301 1.28 -13.16 -27.52
C TYR A 301 2.20 -12.53 -26.50
N LEU A 302 2.63 -13.33 -25.52
CA LEU A 302 3.58 -12.88 -24.52
C LEU A 302 4.91 -12.44 -25.16
N MET A 303 5.42 -13.22 -26.10
CA MET A 303 6.67 -12.90 -26.81
C MET A 303 6.54 -11.62 -27.64
N GLN A 304 5.38 -11.37 -28.25
CA GLN A 304 5.08 -10.14 -29.00
C GLN A 304 4.95 -8.92 -28.09
N VAL A 305 4.34 -9.05 -26.90
CA VAL A 305 4.30 -7.96 -25.92
C VAL A 305 5.71 -7.61 -25.45
N VAL A 306 6.55 -8.61 -25.16
CA VAL A 306 7.97 -8.39 -24.81
C VAL A 306 8.73 -7.72 -25.96
N GLU A 307 8.50 -8.11 -27.21
CA GLU A 307 9.06 -7.44 -28.39
C GLU A 307 8.65 -5.96 -28.46
N MET A 308 7.37 -5.65 -28.21
CA MET A 308 6.86 -4.27 -28.19
C MET A 308 7.53 -3.44 -27.10
N ILE A 309 7.72 -4.00 -25.91
CA ILE A 309 8.41 -3.35 -24.80
C ILE A 309 9.86 -3.03 -25.16
N PHE A 310 10.61 -4.00 -25.67
CA PHE A 310 12.01 -3.77 -26.07
C PHE A 310 12.13 -2.79 -27.24
N TYR A 311 11.17 -2.80 -28.18
CA TYR A 311 11.12 -1.79 -29.25
C TYR A 311 11.02 -0.38 -28.68
N HIS A 312 10.17 -0.17 -27.66
CA HIS A 312 10.09 1.12 -26.97
C HIS A 312 11.42 1.45 -26.31
N MET A 313 11.99 0.54 -25.49
CA MET A 313 13.26 0.79 -24.78
C MET A 313 14.44 1.18 -25.68
N ILE A 314 14.44 0.81 -26.96
CA ILE A 314 15.49 1.20 -27.91
C ILE A 314 15.20 2.51 -28.66
N GLN A 315 14.01 3.13 -28.49
CA GLN A 315 13.67 4.46 -29.02
C GLN A 315 14.37 5.59 -28.26
N ILE A 316 15.60 5.35 -27.79
CA ILE A 316 16.46 6.38 -27.22
C ILE A 316 17.41 6.93 -28.29
N SER A 317 17.86 8.17 -28.12
CA SER A 317 18.82 8.82 -29.01
C SER A 317 20.06 7.94 -29.21
N SER A 318 20.51 7.79 -30.47
CA SER A 318 21.77 7.10 -30.76
C SER A 318 23.00 7.89 -30.33
N THR A 319 22.84 9.19 -30.08
CA THR A 319 23.91 10.14 -29.75
C THR A 319 23.83 10.47 -28.26
N ILE A 320 24.93 10.20 -27.55
CA ILE A 320 25.11 10.59 -26.15
C ILE A 320 25.56 12.06 -26.14
N THR A 321 24.73 12.96 -25.61
CA THR A 321 25.00 14.40 -25.61
C THR A 321 25.92 14.79 -24.45
N ASP A 322 26.64 15.91 -24.59
CA ASP A 322 27.42 16.49 -23.50
C ASP A 322 26.54 16.88 -22.30
N GLU A 323 25.30 17.29 -22.58
CA GLU A 323 24.28 17.59 -21.56
C GLU A 323 23.85 16.34 -20.79
N TRP A 324 23.68 15.19 -21.46
CA TRP A 324 23.44 13.92 -20.77
C TRP A 324 24.65 13.53 -19.90
N MET A 325 25.87 13.67 -20.43
CA MET A 325 27.09 13.30 -19.70
C MET A 325 27.33 14.18 -18.48
N LYS A 326 27.09 15.49 -18.62
CA LYS A 326 27.24 16.51 -17.58
C LYS A 326 25.99 17.39 -17.54
N PRO A 327 24.95 16.96 -16.82
CA PRO A 327 23.73 17.74 -16.70
C PRO A 327 23.96 19.05 -15.93
N PRO A 328 23.05 20.04 -16.08
CA PRO A 328 23.15 21.32 -15.37
C PRO A 328 22.98 21.15 -13.86
N GLU A 329 23.43 22.15 -13.10
CA GLU A 329 23.22 22.17 -11.65
C GLU A 329 21.72 22.20 -11.30
N GLY A 330 21.31 21.33 -10.38
CA GLY A 330 19.91 21.14 -9.98
C GLY A 330 19.12 20.17 -10.86
N PHE A 331 19.78 19.51 -11.82
CA PHE A 331 19.17 18.44 -12.60
C PHE A 331 18.66 17.31 -11.68
N ASN A 332 17.46 16.82 -11.96
CA ASN A 332 16.84 15.72 -11.24
C ASN A 332 16.13 14.81 -12.26
N ASP A 333 16.57 13.56 -12.34
CA ASP A 333 16.02 12.55 -13.26
C ASP A 333 14.51 12.34 -13.08
N ASP A 334 13.93 12.59 -11.91
CA ASP A 334 12.51 12.37 -11.61
C ASP A 334 11.61 13.57 -11.98
N ILE A 335 12.21 14.76 -12.17
CA ILE A 335 11.46 16.00 -12.48
C ILE A 335 11.57 16.36 -13.96
N GLU A 336 12.73 16.11 -14.57
CA GLU A 336 13.00 16.48 -15.95
C GLU A 336 12.22 15.58 -16.94
N GLN A 337 11.57 16.20 -17.92
CA GLN A 337 10.79 15.53 -18.98
C GLN A 337 11.72 15.07 -20.12
N ASP A 338 12.59 14.09 -19.83
CA ASP A 338 13.47 13.46 -20.80
C ASP A 338 12.75 12.26 -21.45
N GLU A 339 12.41 12.39 -22.74
CA GLU A 339 11.69 11.36 -23.52
C GLU A 339 12.44 10.00 -23.55
N ASP A 340 13.78 10.01 -23.59
CA ASP A 340 14.59 8.78 -23.59
C ASP A 340 14.49 8.07 -22.22
N CYS A 341 14.48 8.86 -21.15
CA CYS A 341 14.30 8.35 -19.78
C CYS A 341 12.88 7.82 -19.56
N GLU A 342 11.85 8.53 -20.01
CA GLU A 342 10.45 8.09 -19.91
C GLU A 342 10.22 6.75 -20.61
N THR A 343 10.80 6.59 -21.79
CA THR A 343 10.67 5.36 -22.59
C THR A 343 11.41 4.18 -21.95
N THR A 344 12.59 4.44 -21.36
CA THR A 344 13.32 3.42 -20.60
C THR A 344 12.57 3.00 -19.34
N ARG A 345 12.05 3.96 -18.56
CA ARG A 345 11.24 3.72 -17.35
C ARG A 345 9.97 2.93 -17.66
N PHE A 346 9.28 3.28 -18.75
CA PHE A 346 8.13 2.51 -19.23
C PHE A 346 8.51 1.05 -19.47
N GLY A 347 9.60 0.80 -20.17
CA GLY A 347 10.01 -0.57 -20.48
C GLY A 347 10.41 -1.37 -19.24
N MET A 348 11.14 -0.76 -18.30
CA MET A 348 11.45 -1.39 -17.02
C MET A 348 10.18 -1.76 -16.25
N SER A 349 9.31 -0.79 -16.00
CA SER A 349 8.04 -1.01 -15.29
C SER A 349 7.17 -2.05 -16.01
N SER A 350 7.20 -2.10 -17.35
CA SER A 350 6.47 -3.11 -18.12
C SER A 350 7.03 -4.52 -17.89
N ILE A 351 8.36 -4.69 -17.84
CA ILE A 351 8.99 -5.98 -17.56
C ILE A 351 8.66 -6.44 -16.14
N ASP A 352 8.76 -5.53 -15.17
CA ASP A 352 8.41 -5.77 -13.77
C ASP A 352 6.97 -6.27 -13.63
N ARG A 353 6.00 -5.49 -14.12
CA ARG A 353 4.56 -5.84 -14.13
C ARG A 353 4.26 -7.18 -14.82
N LEU A 354 4.99 -7.53 -15.89
CA LEU A 354 4.87 -8.83 -16.53
C LEU A 354 5.35 -9.97 -15.63
N ILE A 355 6.46 -9.79 -14.90
CA ILE A 355 6.98 -10.81 -13.99
C ILE A 355 6.05 -10.94 -12.77
N GLU A 356 5.54 -9.84 -12.23
CA GLU A 356 4.54 -9.83 -11.16
C GLU A 356 3.29 -10.64 -11.55
N SER A 357 2.71 -10.32 -12.72
CA SER A 357 1.45 -10.92 -13.17
C SER A 357 1.57 -12.39 -13.61
N LEU A 358 2.67 -12.73 -14.31
CA LEU A 358 2.82 -14.06 -14.92
C LEU A 358 3.67 -15.01 -14.09
N GLY A 359 4.51 -14.47 -13.21
CA GLY A 359 5.48 -15.20 -12.40
C GLY A 359 6.77 -15.53 -13.14
N ARG A 360 7.87 -15.59 -12.38
CA ARG A 360 9.22 -15.86 -12.89
C ARG A 360 9.38 -17.14 -13.71
N LYS A 361 8.55 -18.17 -13.44
CA LYS A 361 8.62 -19.47 -14.14
C LYS A 361 8.27 -19.35 -15.62
N GLU A 362 7.38 -18.43 -15.98
CA GLU A 362 7.02 -18.17 -17.37
C GLU A 362 7.92 -17.09 -17.99
N MET A 363 8.22 -16.03 -17.25
CA MET A 363 8.96 -14.88 -17.78
C MET A 363 10.47 -15.13 -17.96
N LEU A 364 11.17 -15.72 -16.98
CA LEU A 364 12.63 -15.85 -17.07
C LEU A 364 13.10 -16.71 -18.26
N PRO A 365 12.49 -17.87 -18.58
CA PRO A 365 12.85 -18.64 -19.77
C PRO A 365 12.66 -17.88 -21.09
N LEU A 366 11.76 -16.89 -21.12
CA LEU A 366 11.51 -16.03 -22.28
C LEU A 366 12.52 -14.88 -22.37
N LEU A 367 12.78 -14.20 -21.24
CA LEU A 367 13.68 -13.04 -21.18
C LEU A 367 15.13 -13.44 -21.42
N ASN A 368 15.59 -14.56 -20.85
CA ASN A 368 16.99 -15.00 -20.93
C ASN A 368 17.55 -15.06 -22.37
N PRO A 369 16.91 -15.72 -23.36
CA PRO A 369 17.42 -15.74 -24.73
C PRO A 369 17.39 -14.36 -25.40
N ILE A 370 16.33 -13.57 -25.18
CA ILE A 370 16.17 -12.22 -25.76
C ILE A 370 17.27 -11.28 -25.25
N VAL A 371 17.46 -11.22 -23.93
CA VAL A 371 18.52 -10.44 -23.27
C VAL A 371 19.89 -10.88 -23.78
N SER A 372 20.13 -12.19 -23.87
CA SER A 372 21.40 -12.74 -24.37
C SER A 372 21.70 -12.33 -25.81
N GLU A 373 20.68 -12.21 -26.66
CA GLU A 373 20.82 -11.72 -28.03
C GLU A 373 21.09 -10.21 -28.07
N LEU A 374 20.29 -9.42 -27.35
CA LEU A 374 20.41 -7.97 -27.29
C LEU A 374 21.77 -7.50 -26.73
N LEU A 375 22.33 -8.20 -25.74
CA LEU A 375 23.66 -7.91 -25.19
C LEU A 375 24.81 -8.12 -26.21
N ARG A 376 24.60 -8.97 -27.21
CA ARG A 376 25.58 -9.24 -28.29
C ARG A 376 25.40 -8.31 -29.50
N HIS A 377 24.35 -7.50 -29.51
CA HIS A 377 24.06 -6.59 -30.60
C HIS A 377 25.11 -5.46 -30.70
N GLN A 378 25.35 -4.92 -31.90
CA GLN A 378 26.35 -3.85 -32.11
C GLN A 378 25.83 -2.48 -31.64
N ASP A 379 24.53 -2.24 -31.79
CA ASP A 379 23.87 -1.05 -31.27
C ASP A 379 23.84 -1.11 -29.74
N TRP A 380 24.45 -0.10 -29.10
CA TRP A 380 24.55 -0.02 -27.65
C TRP A 380 23.16 0.13 -27.01
N ARG A 381 22.16 0.66 -27.73
CA ARG A 381 20.79 0.83 -27.20
C ARG A 381 20.12 -0.50 -26.92
N CYS A 382 20.40 -1.52 -27.73
CA CYS A 382 19.95 -2.89 -27.48
C CYS A 382 20.59 -3.47 -26.21
N LYS A 383 21.90 -3.28 -26.03
CA LYS A 383 22.60 -3.72 -24.82
C LYS A 383 22.08 -2.99 -23.58
N HIS A 384 21.88 -1.68 -23.68
CA HIS A 384 21.30 -0.84 -22.64
C HIS A 384 19.92 -1.38 -22.23
N ALA A 385 19.00 -1.55 -23.18
CA ALA A 385 17.66 -2.08 -22.90
C ALA A 385 17.71 -3.46 -22.24
N ALA A 386 18.64 -4.34 -22.65
CA ALA A 386 18.81 -5.66 -22.04
C ALA A 386 19.27 -5.57 -20.57
N ILE A 387 20.17 -4.65 -20.24
CA ILE A 387 20.65 -4.45 -18.86
C ILE A 387 19.55 -3.82 -18.00
N MET A 388 18.80 -2.85 -18.53
CA MET A 388 17.67 -2.23 -17.82
C MET A 388 16.52 -3.23 -17.61
N ALA A 389 16.29 -4.18 -18.51
CA ALA A 389 15.33 -5.26 -18.26
C ALA A 389 15.81 -6.23 -17.18
N LEU A 390 17.13 -6.51 -17.11
CA LEU A 390 17.71 -7.35 -16.07
C LEU A 390 17.67 -6.72 -14.67
N SER A 391 17.58 -5.39 -14.57
CA SER A 391 17.48 -4.71 -13.28
C SER A 391 16.19 -5.05 -12.54
N GLN A 392 15.12 -5.45 -13.24
CA GLN A 392 13.81 -5.76 -12.69
C GLN A 392 13.65 -7.21 -12.22
N VAL A 393 14.71 -8.03 -12.36
CA VAL A 393 14.62 -9.47 -12.07
C VAL A 393 14.90 -9.77 -10.58
N GLY A 394 15.58 -8.87 -9.87
CA GLY A 394 16.05 -9.08 -8.50
C GLY A 394 14.93 -9.43 -7.52
N GLU A 395 13.83 -8.69 -7.57
CA GLU A 395 12.66 -8.83 -6.69
C GLU A 395 12.04 -10.23 -6.70
N TYR A 396 12.14 -10.93 -7.84
CA TYR A 396 11.48 -12.22 -8.06
C TYR A 396 12.38 -13.43 -7.81
N ILE A 397 13.63 -13.24 -7.37
CA ILE A 397 14.59 -14.32 -7.13
C ILE A 397 14.71 -14.65 -5.64
N ASP A 398 14.42 -15.90 -5.25
CA ASP A 398 14.50 -16.33 -3.84
C ASP A 398 15.95 -16.56 -3.35
N GLN A 399 16.82 -17.04 -4.26
CA GLN A 399 18.19 -17.45 -3.95
C GLN A 399 19.21 -16.62 -4.71
N VAL A 400 20.16 -16.04 -3.97
CA VAL A 400 21.26 -15.23 -4.53
C VAL A 400 22.15 -16.00 -5.52
N THR A 401 22.15 -17.33 -5.46
CA THR A 401 22.84 -18.18 -6.45
C THR A 401 22.25 -18.07 -7.84
N ASP A 402 20.97 -17.75 -7.97
CA ASP A 402 20.26 -17.75 -9.25
C ASP A 402 20.55 -16.47 -10.07
N ILE A 403 20.95 -15.37 -9.42
CA ILE A 403 21.38 -14.14 -10.10
C ILE A 403 22.87 -14.15 -10.49
N LYS A 404 23.62 -15.18 -10.09
CA LYS A 404 25.08 -15.25 -10.28
C LYS A 404 25.51 -15.05 -11.74
N SER A 405 24.87 -15.76 -12.67
CA SER A 405 25.19 -15.64 -14.10
C SER A 405 24.93 -14.24 -14.63
N THR A 406 23.91 -13.56 -14.12
CA THR A 406 23.58 -12.18 -14.48
C THR A 406 24.68 -11.23 -14.01
N ILE A 407 25.13 -11.35 -12.75
CA ILE A 407 26.21 -10.52 -12.20
C ILE A 407 27.52 -10.77 -12.95
N GLU A 408 27.89 -12.03 -13.20
CA GLU A 408 29.09 -12.39 -13.97
C GLU A 408 29.06 -11.84 -15.40
N LEU A 409 27.87 -11.67 -15.97
CA LEU A 409 27.66 -11.12 -17.31
C LEU A 409 27.78 -9.60 -17.36
N ILE A 410 27.11 -8.88 -16.45
CA ILE A 410 26.99 -7.41 -16.53
C ILE A 410 28.10 -6.67 -15.78
N LEU A 411 28.65 -7.23 -14.69
CA LEU A 411 29.67 -6.53 -13.88
C LEU A 411 30.93 -6.14 -14.69
N PRO A 412 31.47 -6.97 -15.60
CA PRO A 412 32.59 -6.56 -16.45
C PRO A 412 32.29 -5.35 -17.34
N MET A 413 31.02 -5.13 -17.71
CA MET A 413 30.56 -4.03 -18.55
C MET A 413 30.59 -2.67 -17.81
N LEU A 414 30.87 -2.65 -16.50
CA LEU A 414 31.22 -1.43 -15.77
C LEU A 414 32.43 -0.70 -16.38
N ASN A 415 33.26 -1.41 -17.16
CA ASN A 415 34.40 -0.86 -17.88
C ASN A 415 34.15 -0.69 -19.39
N ASP A 416 32.89 -0.72 -19.86
CA ASP A 416 32.56 -0.48 -21.26
C ASP A 416 32.95 0.95 -21.67
N SER A 417 33.38 1.10 -22.92
CA SER A 417 33.68 2.41 -23.53
C SER A 417 32.48 3.37 -23.54
N ASN A 418 31.27 2.83 -23.64
CA ASN A 418 30.04 3.60 -23.73
C ASN A 418 29.51 3.93 -22.32
N SER A 419 29.34 5.23 -22.03
CA SER A 419 28.88 5.72 -20.73
C SER A 419 27.45 5.31 -20.37
N MET A 420 26.55 5.14 -21.35
CA MET A 420 25.19 4.65 -21.12
C MET A 420 25.19 3.20 -20.64
N ILE A 421 26.13 2.39 -21.15
CA ILE A 421 26.28 1.00 -20.69
C ILE A 421 26.81 0.97 -19.25
N ARG A 422 27.81 1.79 -18.93
CA ARG A 422 28.31 1.91 -17.55
C ARG A 422 27.20 2.37 -16.59
N TYR A 423 26.41 3.35 -17.00
CA TYR A 423 25.23 3.82 -16.26
C TYR A 423 24.24 2.67 -16.01
N ALA A 424 23.82 1.96 -17.06
CA ALA A 424 22.86 0.85 -16.94
C ALA A 424 23.36 -0.29 -16.05
N VAL A 425 24.67 -0.60 -16.07
CA VAL A 425 25.25 -1.62 -15.17
C VAL A 425 25.17 -1.18 -13.71
N CYS A 426 25.44 0.10 -13.43
CA CYS A 426 25.30 0.64 -12.09
C CYS A 426 23.84 0.58 -11.63
N HIS A 427 22.90 0.93 -12.52
CA HIS A 427 21.47 0.82 -12.28
C HIS A 427 21.07 -0.61 -11.90
N ALA A 428 21.42 -1.59 -12.74
CA ALA A 428 21.03 -2.98 -12.53
C ALA A 428 21.62 -3.57 -11.25
N ILE A 429 22.88 -3.30 -10.95
CA ILE A 429 23.49 -3.79 -9.70
C ILE A 429 22.88 -3.09 -8.48
N GLY A 430 22.61 -1.77 -8.57
CA GLY A 430 21.97 -1.00 -7.51
C GLY A 430 20.56 -1.48 -7.19
N GLN A 431 19.75 -1.77 -8.23
CA GLN A 431 18.40 -2.31 -8.07
C GLN A 431 18.44 -3.73 -7.49
N ILE A 432 19.24 -4.63 -8.05
CA ILE A 432 19.40 -6.01 -7.53
C ILE A 432 19.86 -6.00 -6.07
N ALA A 433 20.74 -5.06 -5.70
CA ALA A 433 21.18 -4.93 -4.32
C ALA A 433 20.05 -4.52 -3.37
N ASP A 434 19.14 -3.65 -3.82
CA ASP A 434 17.98 -3.24 -3.02
C ASP A 434 16.95 -4.36 -2.91
N ASP A 435 16.59 -4.98 -4.03
CA ASP A 435 15.59 -6.05 -4.11
C ASP A 435 15.96 -7.28 -3.29
N MET A 436 17.25 -7.64 -3.26
CA MET A 436 17.74 -8.90 -2.69
C MET A 436 18.42 -8.73 -1.32
N LYS A 437 18.24 -7.57 -0.67
CA LYS A 437 18.84 -7.33 0.65
C LYS A 437 18.28 -8.25 1.75
N PRO A 438 19.10 -8.71 2.72
CA PRO A 438 20.55 -8.49 2.85
C PRO A 438 21.41 -9.56 2.14
N LYS A 439 20.79 -10.60 1.55
CA LYS A 439 21.51 -11.80 1.10
C LYS A 439 22.49 -11.51 -0.04
N PHE A 440 22.15 -10.55 -0.91
CA PHE A 440 23.03 -10.15 -2.01
C PHE A 440 24.33 -9.53 -1.48
N GLN A 441 24.21 -8.64 -0.51
CA GLN A 441 25.32 -7.97 0.16
C GLN A 441 26.23 -9.00 0.83
N GLU A 442 25.67 -9.96 1.57
CA GLU A 442 26.44 -11.04 2.20
C GLU A 442 27.31 -11.83 1.19
N SER A 443 26.82 -12.00 -0.04
CA SER A 443 27.50 -12.78 -1.08
C SER A 443 28.47 -11.97 -1.93
N TYR A 444 28.16 -10.70 -2.20
CA TYR A 444 28.85 -9.88 -3.20
C TYR A 444 29.57 -8.65 -2.65
N LEU A 445 29.53 -8.38 -1.33
CA LEU A 445 30.19 -7.22 -0.72
C LEU A 445 31.67 -7.09 -1.14
N HIS A 446 32.42 -8.19 -1.10
CA HIS A 446 33.85 -8.19 -1.45
C HIS A 446 34.14 -8.25 -2.95
N ILE A 447 33.11 -8.21 -3.80
CA ILE A 447 33.22 -8.24 -5.25
C ILE A 447 32.77 -6.89 -5.83
N VAL A 448 31.57 -6.44 -5.46
CA VAL A 448 30.92 -5.26 -6.05
C VAL A 448 31.49 -3.95 -5.51
N VAL A 449 31.57 -3.79 -4.18
CA VAL A 449 32.02 -2.52 -3.57
C VAL A 449 33.44 -2.12 -4.02
N PRO A 450 34.45 -3.02 -4.05
CA PRO A 450 35.76 -2.66 -4.58
C PRO A 450 35.75 -2.21 -6.05
N GLN A 451 34.90 -2.81 -6.90
CA GLN A 451 34.80 -2.46 -8.31
C GLN A 451 34.19 -1.06 -8.50
N PHE A 452 33.13 -0.72 -7.74
CA PHE A 452 32.56 0.62 -7.75
C PHE A 452 33.51 1.67 -7.22
N LEU A 453 34.19 1.41 -6.09
CA LEU A 453 35.20 2.32 -5.54
C LEU A 453 36.34 2.55 -6.54
N ASN A 454 36.82 1.50 -7.21
CA ASN A 454 37.83 1.63 -8.26
C ASN A 454 37.30 2.44 -9.45
N ARG A 455 36.08 2.17 -9.92
CA ARG A 455 35.48 2.89 -11.05
C ARG A 455 35.32 4.39 -10.76
N LEU A 456 34.90 4.78 -9.56
CA LEU A 456 34.82 6.18 -9.12
C LEU A 456 36.16 6.94 -9.18
N THR A 457 37.30 6.24 -9.14
CA THR A 457 38.61 6.89 -9.29
C THR A 457 38.98 7.18 -10.75
N LEU A 458 38.36 6.47 -11.69
CA LEU A 458 38.68 6.49 -13.13
C LEU A 458 37.60 7.17 -13.99
N GLU A 459 36.38 7.31 -13.46
CA GLU A 459 35.24 7.81 -14.20
C GLU A 459 35.26 9.33 -14.37
N ASP A 460 35.02 9.77 -15.60
CA ASP A 460 35.09 11.15 -16.05
C ASP A 460 33.72 11.73 -16.44
N VAL A 461 32.68 10.91 -16.50
CA VAL A 461 31.30 11.32 -16.78
C VAL A 461 30.52 11.55 -15.47
N PRO A 462 30.16 12.80 -15.11
CA PRO A 462 29.47 13.10 -13.85
C PRO A 462 28.16 12.33 -13.62
N ARG A 463 27.34 12.12 -14.67
CA ARG A 463 26.10 11.34 -14.55
C ARG A 463 26.37 9.87 -14.21
N VAL A 464 27.47 9.29 -14.69
CA VAL A 464 27.89 7.93 -14.32
C VAL A 464 28.45 7.89 -12.90
N ASN A 465 29.26 8.87 -12.49
CA ASN A 465 29.72 8.99 -11.09
C ASN A 465 28.56 9.03 -10.10
N SER A 466 27.58 9.91 -10.38
CA SER A 466 26.36 10.03 -9.59
C SER A 466 25.63 8.69 -9.49
N HIS A 467 25.52 7.94 -10.58
CA HIS A 467 24.81 6.65 -10.57
C HIS A 467 25.60 5.51 -9.88
N ILE A 468 26.94 5.53 -9.92
CA ILE A 468 27.76 4.62 -9.10
C ILE A 468 27.54 4.91 -7.61
N LEU A 469 27.48 6.19 -7.21
CA LEU A 469 27.20 6.59 -5.84
C LEU A 469 25.77 6.19 -5.41
N ALA A 470 24.78 6.32 -6.29
CA ALA A 470 23.42 5.82 -6.05
C ALA A 470 23.42 4.30 -5.81
N ALA A 471 24.06 3.52 -6.69
CA ALA A 471 24.16 2.08 -6.55
C ALA A 471 24.92 1.65 -5.29
N LEU A 472 25.95 2.40 -4.88
CA LEU A 472 26.65 2.18 -3.62
C LEU A 472 25.74 2.46 -2.41
N THR A 473 24.88 3.46 -2.46
CA THR A 473 23.89 3.75 -1.40
C THR A 473 23.01 2.52 -1.17
N ASN A 474 22.31 2.03 -2.22
CA ASN A 474 21.45 0.84 -2.15
C ASN A 474 22.20 -0.40 -1.62
N PHE A 475 23.44 -0.59 -2.07
CA PHE A 475 24.25 -1.73 -1.62
C PHE A 475 24.59 -1.62 -0.13
N VAL A 476 25.03 -0.45 0.33
CA VAL A 476 25.49 -0.25 1.71
C VAL A 476 24.33 -0.30 2.71
N GLU A 477 23.15 0.24 2.37
CA GLU A 477 21.96 0.18 3.23
C GLU A 477 21.56 -1.27 3.59
N GLY A 478 21.69 -2.20 2.64
CA GLY A 478 21.42 -3.63 2.87
C GLY A 478 22.55 -4.40 3.56
N THR A 479 23.66 -3.76 3.94
CA THR A 479 24.83 -4.43 4.52
C THR A 479 24.76 -4.46 6.05
N GLU A 480 24.66 -5.66 6.65
CA GLU A 480 24.65 -5.79 8.12
C GLU A 480 26.04 -5.93 8.76
N LYS A 481 27.03 -6.46 8.05
CA LYS A 481 28.38 -6.79 8.56
C LYS A 481 29.45 -6.67 7.48
N GLY A 482 30.68 -6.35 7.86
CA GLY A 482 31.85 -6.39 6.97
C GLY A 482 32.14 -5.07 6.24
N ILE A 483 31.24 -4.08 6.33
CA ILE A 483 31.40 -2.76 5.72
C ILE A 483 32.61 -1.99 6.29
N GLU A 484 33.07 -2.35 7.50
CA GLU A 484 34.17 -1.70 8.21
C GLU A 484 35.46 -1.66 7.38
N ALA A 485 35.67 -2.67 6.54
CA ALA A 485 36.84 -2.78 5.66
C ALA A 485 36.88 -1.70 4.57
N TYR A 486 35.73 -1.11 4.22
CA TYR A 486 35.59 -0.14 3.13
C TYR A 486 35.31 1.29 3.61
N LEU A 487 35.03 1.50 4.91
CA LEU A 487 34.72 2.81 5.48
C LEU A 487 35.70 3.92 5.07
N PRO A 488 37.04 3.75 5.15
CA PRO A 488 37.95 4.83 4.82
C PRO A 488 37.80 5.30 3.37
N ASN A 489 37.65 4.35 2.43
CA ASN A 489 37.54 4.66 1.00
C ASN A 489 36.17 5.25 0.65
N LEU A 490 35.10 4.71 1.23
CA LEU A 490 33.74 5.24 1.05
C LEU A 490 33.68 6.70 1.49
N ILE A 491 34.14 7.00 2.71
CA ILE A 491 34.12 8.37 3.24
C ILE A 491 35.03 9.29 2.44
N GLN A 492 36.25 8.86 2.13
CA GLN A 492 37.19 9.69 1.37
C GLN A 492 36.65 10.06 -0.02
N LEU A 493 36.10 9.09 -0.76
CA LEU A 493 35.56 9.34 -2.10
C LEU A 493 34.28 10.17 -2.03
N SER A 494 33.38 9.89 -1.08
CA SER A 494 32.17 10.71 -0.91
C SER A 494 32.50 12.16 -0.55
N ILE A 495 33.47 12.41 0.34
CA ILE A 495 33.93 13.78 0.64
C ILE A 495 34.51 14.47 -0.61
N LYS A 496 35.25 13.74 -1.46
CA LYS A 496 35.76 14.29 -2.73
C LYS A 496 34.58 14.78 -3.59
N PHE A 497 33.61 13.93 -3.90
CA PHE A 497 32.48 14.30 -4.77
C PHE A 497 31.58 15.37 -4.13
N LEU A 498 31.38 15.33 -2.81
CA LEU A 498 30.66 16.38 -2.09
C LEU A 498 31.31 17.77 -2.27
N ASN A 499 32.64 17.83 -2.32
CA ASN A 499 33.38 19.08 -2.50
C ASN A 499 33.43 19.54 -3.97
N ILE A 500 33.80 18.67 -4.90
CA ILE A 500 34.13 19.07 -6.29
C ILE A 500 33.11 18.67 -7.36
N GLY A 501 32.17 17.78 -7.04
CA GLY A 501 31.17 17.29 -8.01
C GLY A 501 30.07 18.30 -8.30
N ILE A 502 29.28 18.05 -9.35
CA ILE A 502 28.04 18.78 -9.65
C ILE A 502 26.90 18.36 -8.70
N SER A 503 25.76 19.05 -8.70
CA SER A 503 24.63 18.78 -7.79
C SER A 503 24.32 17.30 -7.60
N ILE A 504 24.10 16.53 -8.68
CA ILE A 504 23.74 15.10 -8.59
C ILE A 504 24.85 14.23 -7.99
N GLU A 505 26.12 14.58 -8.21
CA GLU A 505 27.26 13.87 -7.59
C GLU A 505 27.34 14.21 -6.10
N LYS A 506 27.08 15.46 -5.71
CA LYS A 506 27.04 15.88 -4.30
C LYS A 506 25.91 15.18 -3.54
N GLU A 507 24.73 15.15 -4.16
CA GLU A 507 23.50 14.55 -3.64
C GLU A 507 23.67 13.05 -3.40
N ASN A 508 24.20 12.31 -4.38
CA ASN A 508 24.44 10.88 -4.19
C ASN A 508 25.64 10.60 -3.26
N ALA A 509 26.67 11.46 -3.24
CA ALA A 509 27.79 11.30 -2.32
C ALA A 509 27.36 11.44 -0.85
N ILE A 510 26.45 12.36 -0.56
CA ILE A 510 25.93 12.54 0.80
C ILE A 510 25.03 11.37 1.21
N SER A 511 24.25 10.81 0.29
CA SER A 511 23.48 9.57 0.53
C SER A 511 24.37 8.36 0.84
N VAL A 512 25.52 8.19 0.15
CA VAL A 512 26.49 7.15 0.51
C VAL A 512 27.03 7.35 1.93
N ILE A 513 27.28 8.59 2.36
CA ILE A 513 27.71 8.87 3.75
C ILE A 513 26.61 8.46 4.74
N ALA A 514 25.35 8.78 4.43
CA ALA A 514 24.20 8.42 5.26
C ALA A 514 24.05 6.90 5.42
N ALA A 515 24.00 6.16 4.30
CA ALA A 515 23.93 4.70 4.29
C ALA A 515 25.11 4.06 5.03
N THR A 516 26.30 4.62 4.84
CA THR A 516 27.52 4.14 5.52
C THR A 516 27.44 4.35 7.03
N ALA A 517 26.89 5.47 7.49
CA ALA A 517 26.68 5.72 8.92
C ALA A 517 25.69 4.71 9.52
N GLU A 518 24.56 4.49 8.86
CA GLU A 518 23.52 3.57 9.33
C GLU A 518 24.00 2.11 9.39
N SER A 519 24.67 1.64 8.32
CA SER A 519 25.19 0.28 8.23
C SER A 519 26.31 0.01 9.25
N SER A 520 27.22 0.97 9.46
CA SER A 520 28.40 0.77 10.32
C SER A 520 28.21 1.19 11.79
N LYS A 521 27.15 1.95 12.12
CA LYS A 521 26.76 2.33 13.48
C LYS A 521 27.93 2.93 14.26
N LEU A 522 28.32 2.32 15.38
CA LEU A 522 29.38 2.82 16.27
C LEU A 522 30.77 2.87 15.59
N PHE A 523 31.00 2.10 14.52
CA PHE A 523 32.25 2.18 13.76
C PHE A 523 32.39 3.50 12.97
N PHE A 524 31.32 4.28 12.86
CA PHE A 524 31.32 5.58 12.20
C PHE A 524 31.85 6.73 13.06
N ILE A 525 31.95 6.54 14.39
CA ILE A 525 32.38 7.57 15.36
C ILE A 525 33.67 8.31 14.94
N PRO A 526 34.73 7.66 14.41
CA PRO A 526 35.98 8.34 14.05
C PRO A 526 35.82 9.46 13.00
N TYR A 527 34.77 9.42 12.18
CA TYR A 527 34.57 10.35 11.07
C TYR A 527 33.66 11.54 11.42
N VAL A 528 32.95 11.49 12.55
CA VAL A 528 31.91 12.47 12.94
C VAL A 528 32.46 13.90 13.05
N ASN A 529 33.62 14.06 13.70
CA ASN A 529 34.20 15.38 13.98
C ASN A 529 34.67 16.11 12.72
N GLU A 530 34.99 15.37 11.65
CA GLU A 530 35.37 15.94 10.35
C GLU A 530 34.13 16.18 9.48
N LEU A 531 33.22 15.21 9.42
CA LEU A 531 32.07 15.23 8.52
C LEU A 531 31.01 16.25 8.91
N LEU A 532 30.57 16.30 10.18
CA LEU A 532 29.46 17.19 10.56
C LEU A 532 29.73 18.68 10.25
N PRO A 533 30.92 19.23 10.51
CA PRO A 533 31.26 20.59 10.08
C PRO A 533 31.15 20.79 8.56
N LEU A 534 31.56 19.81 7.74
CA LEU A 534 31.43 19.88 6.28
C LEU A 534 29.96 19.88 5.86
N LEU A 535 29.13 19.04 6.47
CA LEU A 535 27.69 18.99 6.18
C LEU A 535 27.00 20.30 6.55
N PHE A 536 27.37 20.91 7.68
CA PHE A 536 26.83 22.22 8.08
C PHE A 536 27.21 23.35 7.11
N GLN A 537 28.39 23.28 6.49
CA GLN A 537 28.83 24.29 5.52
C GLN A 537 27.97 24.31 4.26
N ILE A 538 27.29 23.21 3.90
CA ILE A 538 26.37 23.15 2.74
C ILE A 538 25.30 24.24 2.85
N PHE A 539 24.75 24.42 4.06
CA PHE A 539 23.68 25.38 4.30
C PHE A 539 24.11 26.83 4.14
N SER A 540 25.40 27.15 4.26
CA SER A 540 25.93 28.51 4.05
C SER A 540 26.46 28.72 2.62
N THR A 541 27.02 27.68 2.00
CA THR A 541 27.69 27.75 0.69
C THR A 541 26.75 27.58 -0.52
N HIS A 542 25.66 26.82 -0.37
CA HIS A 542 24.78 26.45 -1.48
C HIS A 542 23.38 27.09 -1.35
N GLN A 543 23.27 28.42 -1.52
CA GLN A 543 22.02 29.17 -1.27
C GLN A 543 20.98 29.16 -2.39
N THR A 544 21.36 28.76 -3.59
CA THR A 544 20.48 28.77 -4.76
C THR A 544 19.47 27.61 -4.71
N LYS A 545 18.35 27.77 -5.44
CA LYS A 545 17.25 26.79 -5.47
C LYS A 545 17.68 25.40 -5.95
N GLN A 546 18.67 25.34 -6.84
CA GLN A 546 19.21 24.11 -7.42
C GLN A 546 19.81 23.14 -6.39
N TYR A 547 20.11 23.60 -5.16
CA TYR A 547 20.69 22.77 -4.10
C TYR A 547 19.71 22.51 -2.94
N ARG A 548 18.40 22.72 -3.15
CA ARG A 548 17.39 22.40 -2.13
C ARG A 548 17.38 20.90 -1.81
N GLN A 549 17.49 20.05 -2.82
CA GLN A 549 17.59 18.59 -2.64
C GLN A 549 18.82 18.22 -1.82
N LEU A 550 20.01 18.69 -2.22
CA LEU A 550 21.24 18.53 -1.44
C LEU A 550 21.12 18.97 0.02
N LYS A 551 20.47 20.12 0.29
CA LYS A 551 20.23 20.59 1.66
C LYS A 551 19.30 19.66 2.45
N GLY A 552 18.26 19.14 1.80
CA GLY A 552 17.37 18.13 2.37
C GLY A 552 18.13 16.86 2.76
N GLN A 553 18.89 16.29 1.82
CA GLN A 553 19.73 15.12 2.08
C GLN A 553 20.84 15.39 3.11
N ALA A 554 21.31 16.63 3.24
CA ALA A 554 22.23 17.00 4.31
C ALA A 554 21.56 16.95 5.69
N ILE A 555 20.31 17.43 5.83
CA ILE A 555 19.52 17.27 7.05
C ILE A 555 19.38 15.78 7.39
N GLU A 556 19.02 14.98 6.40
CA GLU A 556 18.89 13.54 6.56
C GLU A 556 20.20 12.89 6.99
N THR A 557 21.31 13.21 6.34
CA THR A 557 22.60 12.60 6.67
C THR A 557 23.05 12.99 8.08
N ILE A 558 22.92 14.26 8.46
CA ILE A 558 23.24 14.73 9.82
C ILE A 558 22.43 13.97 10.87
N THR A 559 21.14 13.76 10.63
CA THR A 559 20.24 13.11 11.59
C THR A 559 20.33 11.59 11.58
N LEU A 560 20.70 10.94 10.46
CA LEU A 560 21.08 9.52 10.42
C LEU A 560 22.40 9.26 11.15
N ILE A 561 23.39 10.16 11.00
CA ILE A 561 24.63 10.09 11.78
C ILE A 561 24.29 10.13 13.28
N ALA A 562 23.39 11.02 13.71
CA ALA A 562 22.94 11.08 15.11
C ALA A 562 22.37 9.73 15.60
N SER A 563 21.51 9.10 14.80
CA SER A 563 20.95 7.77 15.11
C SER A 563 22.01 6.67 15.16
N ALA A 564 23.01 6.71 14.28
CA ALA A 564 24.07 5.71 14.19
C ALA A 564 25.05 5.75 15.38
N VAL A 565 25.44 6.95 15.82
CA VAL A 565 26.48 7.14 16.87
C VAL A 565 25.92 7.36 18.26
N GLY A 566 24.63 7.69 18.36
CA GLY A 566 23.90 7.90 19.61
C GLY A 566 24.12 9.28 20.24
N GLU A 567 23.33 9.53 21.29
CA GLU A 567 23.22 10.83 21.97
C GLU A 567 24.56 11.43 22.39
N GLN A 568 25.40 10.64 23.09
CA GLN A 568 26.63 11.16 23.72
C GLN A 568 27.62 11.75 22.72
N VAL A 569 27.75 11.13 21.56
CA VAL A 569 28.67 11.56 20.51
C VAL A 569 28.09 12.74 19.74
N PHE A 570 26.77 12.76 19.52
CA PHE A 570 26.11 13.79 18.72
C PHE A 570 25.81 15.09 19.48
N LEU A 571 25.70 15.05 20.80
CA LEU A 571 25.30 16.18 21.65
C LEU A 571 26.02 17.52 21.36
N PRO A 572 27.34 17.57 21.09
CA PRO A 572 28.04 18.81 20.77
C PRO A 572 27.52 19.52 19.50
N PHE A 573 26.89 18.78 18.59
CA PHE A 573 26.42 19.26 17.29
C PHE A 573 24.91 19.57 17.28
N LEU A 574 24.17 19.10 18.29
CA LEU A 574 22.71 19.20 18.34
C LEU A 574 22.19 20.64 18.18
N GLN A 575 22.80 21.61 18.87
CA GLN A 575 22.33 22.99 18.83
C GLN A 575 22.38 23.57 17.40
N GLN A 576 23.48 23.32 16.68
CA GLN A 576 23.64 23.81 15.31
C GLN A 576 22.67 23.10 14.36
N THR A 577 22.49 21.79 14.52
CA THR A 577 21.49 21.03 13.77
C THR A 577 20.09 21.59 13.96
N VAL A 578 19.65 21.79 15.21
CA VAL A 578 18.33 22.36 15.53
C VAL A 578 18.13 23.73 14.87
N GLN A 579 19.14 24.60 14.94
CA GLN A 579 19.08 25.92 14.32
C GLN A 579 18.90 25.86 12.80
N ILE A 580 19.59 24.91 12.14
CA ILE A 580 19.44 24.68 10.69
C ILE A 580 18.02 24.23 10.37
N LEU A 581 17.49 23.22 11.08
CA LEU A 581 16.14 22.71 10.81
C LEU A 581 15.08 23.79 11.05
N ILE A 582 15.18 24.58 12.14
CA ILE A 582 14.27 25.71 12.38
C ILE A 582 14.38 26.76 11.27
N GLN A 583 15.60 27.08 10.83
CA GLN A 583 15.80 28.04 9.76
C GLN A 583 15.15 27.58 8.44
N VAL A 584 15.31 26.30 8.09
CA VAL A 584 14.70 25.73 6.88
C VAL A 584 13.18 25.71 7.03
N GLN A 585 12.65 25.23 8.16
CA GLN A 585 11.22 25.16 8.46
C GLN A 585 10.51 26.52 8.45
N THR A 586 11.17 27.57 8.95
CA THR A 586 10.61 28.92 9.06
C THR A 586 10.81 29.76 7.80
N SER A 587 11.64 29.31 6.87
CA SER A 587 11.76 29.95 5.56
C SER A 587 10.45 29.81 4.78
N ASN A 588 10.08 30.83 3.98
CA ASN A 588 8.91 30.75 3.08
C ASN A 588 9.23 29.78 1.93
N LEU A 589 9.30 28.49 2.24
CA LEU A 589 9.48 27.41 1.27
C LEU A 589 8.32 27.44 0.26
N GLU A 590 8.62 27.06 -0.97
CA GLU A 590 7.60 26.93 -2.01
C GLU A 590 6.62 25.81 -1.65
N ALA A 591 5.47 25.77 -2.34
CA ALA A 591 4.46 24.74 -2.09
C ALA A 591 5.05 23.32 -2.24
N ILE A 592 5.92 23.13 -3.23
CA ILE A 592 6.66 21.89 -3.50
C ILE A 592 8.15 22.20 -3.27
N ASP A 593 8.64 21.97 -2.05
CA ASP A 593 10.06 22.14 -1.69
C ASP A 593 10.54 20.85 -1.03
N PRO A 594 11.53 20.13 -1.63
CA PRO A 594 11.93 18.81 -1.16
C PRO A 594 12.45 18.83 0.28
N GLN A 595 12.95 19.96 0.78
CA GLN A 595 13.48 20.06 2.14
C GLN A 595 12.43 19.82 3.24
N LYS A 596 11.14 20.00 2.95
CA LYS A 596 10.07 19.87 3.96
C LYS A 596 10.01 18.46 4.56
N SER A 597 9.95 17.42 3.72
CA SER A 597 9.88 16.02 4.16
C SER A 597 11.13 15.61 4.94
N TYR A 598 12.31 16.10 4.52
CA TYR A 598 13.58 15.89 5.21
C TYR A 598 13.62 16.56 6.60
N VAL A 599 13.06 17.76 6.75
CA VAL A 599 12.94 18.42 8.05
C VAL A 599 12.04 17.63 8.99
N LEU A 600 10.87 17.18 8.51
CA LEU A 600 9.93 16.39 9.32
C LEU A 600 10.57 15.08 9.80
N SER A 601 11.17 14.32 8.88
CA SER A 601 11.87 13.06 9.19
C SER A 601 13.11 13.28 10.06
N GLY A 602 13.81 14.41 9.87
CA GLY A 602 14.96 14.79 10.67
C GLY A 602 14.58 15.07 12.13
N TRP A 603 13.47 15.78 12.35
CA TRP A 603 12.96 16.00 13.70
C TRP A 603 12.54 14.71 14.39
N GLN A 604 11.88 13.79 13.68
CA GLN A 604 11.51 12.48 14.21
C GLN A 604 12.75 11.72 14.73
N ARG A 605 13.82 11.66 13.93
CA ARG A 605 15.09 11.03 14.33
C ARG A 605 15.73 11.72 15.53
N LEU A 606 15.74 13.05 15.56
CA LEU A 606 16.28 13.79 16.71
C LEU A 606 15.47 13.57 18.00
N ALA A 607 14.15 13.40 17.90
CA ALA A 607 13.31 13.08 19.06
C ALA A 607 13.63 11.70 19.64
N LEU A 608 13.95 10.72 18.79
CA LEU A 608 14.37 9.39 19.21
C LEU A 608 15.79 9.37 19.82
N VAL A 609 16.68 10.26 19.38
CA VAL A 609 18.09 10.26 19.82
C VAL A 609 18.36 11.21 20.99
N CYS A 610 17.75 12.40 21.01
CA CYS A 610 18.01 13.45 22.02
C CYS A 610 16.69 14.06 22.57
N PRO A 611 15.75 13.26 23.10
CA PRO A 611 14.41 13.75 23.47
C PRO A 611 14.46 14.87 24.52
N GLN A 612 15.28 14.72 25.56
CA GLN A 612 15.33 15.68 26.67
C GLN A 612 15.86 17.06 26.24
N GLN A 613 16.88 17.08 25.39
CA GLN A 613 17.50 18.31 24.91
C GLN A 613 16.70 18.96 23.79
N LEU A 614 15.91 18.17 23.04
CA LEU A 614 15.00 18.67 22.02
C LEU A 614 13.77 19.37 22.62
N ALA A 615 13.32 18.94 23.81
CA ALA A 615 12.14 19.47 24.50
C ALA A 615 12.09 21.00 24.60
N LYS A 616 13.24 21.67 24.78
CA LYS A 616 13.33 23.14 24.90
C LYS A 616 12.99 23.90 23.60
N TYR A 617 12.93 23.22 22.46
CA TYR A 617 12.65 23.80 21.15
C TYR A 617 11.20 23.54 20.67
N LEU A 618 10.39 22.81 21.44
CA LEU A 618 9.04 22.42 21.00
C LEU A 618 8.13 23.61 20.67
N GLY A 619 8.31 24.74 21.36
CA GLY A 619 7.57 25.98 21.10
C GLY A 619 7.79 26.55 19.69
N GLU A 620 8.91 26.22 19.04
CA GLU A 620 9.22 26.64 17.67
C GLU A 620 8.85 25.55 16.65
N ILE A 621 8.95 24.27 17.04
CA ILE A 621 8.75 23.13 16.14
C ILE A 621 7.26 22.80 15.94
N VAL A 622 6.54 22.53 17.04
CA VAL A 622 5.18 21.96 17.01
C VAL A 622 4.15 22.86 16.29
N PRO A 623 4.16 24.21 16.47
CA PRO A 623 3.20 25.06 15.76
C PRO A 623 3.27 24.96 14.23
N SER A 624 4.44 24.64 13.67
CA SER A 624 4.60 24.47 12.23
C SER A 624 3.97 23.18 11.72
N LEU A 625 4.03 22.10 12.50
CA LEU A 625 3.35 20.83 12.21
C LEU A 625 1.84 21.01 12.22
N PHE A 626 1.33 21.71 13.24
CA PHE A 626 -0.10 22.04 13.32
C PHE A 626 -0.55 22.87 12.12
N LYS A 627 0.27 23.83 11.67
CA LYS A 627 -0.03 24.62 10.48
C LYS A 627 -0.08 23.75 9.22
N LEU A 628 0.84 22.79 9.06
CA LEU A 628 0.85 21.88 7.92
C LEU A 628 -0.42 21.02 7.87
N ILE A 629 -0.78 20.41 8.98
CA ILE A 629 -2.01 19.61 9.11
C ILE A 629 -3.25 20.48 8.86
N GLN A 630 -3.29 21.71 9.39
CA GLN A 630 -4.38 22.65 9.14
C GLN A 630 -4.50 23.07 7.68
N GLN A 631 -3.40 23.15 6.93
CA GLN A 631 -3.44 23.52 5.51
C GLN A 631 -4.16 22.46 4.70
N VAL A 632 -3.86 21.18 4.93
CA VAL A 632 -4.55 20.05 4.28
C VAL A 632 -6.02 20.00 4.67
N PHE A 633 -6.32 20.26 5.95
CA PHE A 633 -7.69 20.22 6.46
C PHE A 633 -8.58 21.41 6.04
N ASN A 634 -8.05 22.63 5.97
CA ASN A 634 -8.80 23.84 5.59
C ASN A 634 -9.15 23.88 4.09
N ILE A 635 -8.43 23.12 3.27
CA ILE A 635 -8.79 22.87 1.87
C ILE A 635 -10.13 22.10 1.78
N ASN A 636 -10.52 21.39 2.85
CA ASN A 636 -11.75 20.59 2.90
C ASN A 636 -12.87 21.12 3.81
N THR A 637 -12.60 22.11 4.69
CA THR A 637 -13.61 22.63 5.63
C THR A 637 -14.12 24.05 5.36
N THR A 638 -13.69 24.68 4.27
CA THR A 638 -14.33 25.91 3.79
C THR A 638 -14.93 25.69 2.42
N GLU A 639 -16.17 26.15 2.25
CA GLU A 639 -16.95 26.29 1.02
C GLU A 639 -16.21 27.13 -0.07
N SER A 640 -14.99 26.75 -0.42
CA SER A 640 -14.14 27.43 -1.37
C SER A 640 -14.01 26.57 -2.63
N ASN A 641 -14.94 26.87 -3.54
CA ASN A 641 -15.01 26.70 -4.99
C ASN A 641 -13.68 26.68 -5.80
N LYS A 642 -12.71 25.84 -5.43
CA LYS A 642 -11.74 25.29 -6.35
C LYS A 642 -11.57 23.83 -5.97
N LYS A 643 -11.91 22.92 -6.91
CA LYS A 643 -11.07 21.74 -7.09
C LYS A 643 -9.66 22.27 -7.38
N LYS A 644 -8.90 22.65 -6.34
CA LYS A 644 -7.55 22.13 -6.30
C LYS A 644 -7.81 20.66 -6.04
N GLU A 645 -7.59 19.83 -7.04
CA GLU A 645 -7.30 18.43 -6.76
C GLU A 645 -6.37 18.43 -5.55
N LEU A 646 -6.77 17.78 -4.46
CA LEU A 646 -5.81 17.49 -3.41
C LEU A 646 -4.68 16.76 -4.12
N LEU A 647 -3.53 17.40 -4.19
CA LEU A 647 -2.36 16.75 -4.74
C LEU A 647 -2.01 15.66 -3.72
N THR A 648 -1.78 14.43 -4.19
CA THR A 648 -1.40 13.30 -3.32
C THR A 648 -0.27 13.68 -2.36
N TYR A 649 0.67 14.52 -2.83
CA TYR A 649 1.74 15.11 -2.03
C TYR A 649 1.28 15.89 -0.79
N ASP A 650 0.18 16.66 -0.86
CA ASP A 650 -0.32 17.40 0.30
C ASP A 650 -0.79 16.42 1.40
N ASN A 651 -1.39 15.29 1.02
CA ASN A 651 -1.81 14.25 1.96
C ASN A 651 -0.62 13.53 2.59
N GLU A 652 0.38 13.17 1.78
CA GLU A 652 1.63 12.55 2.25
C GLU A 652 2.35 13.45 3.27
N GLU A 653 2.45 14.76 3.01
CA GLU A 653 3.04 15.72 3.97
C GLU A 653 2.27 15.75 5.31
N ALA A 654 0.94 15.72 5.26
CA ALA A 654 0.12 15.67 6.47
C ALA A 654 0.27 14.35 7.22
N GLU A 655 0.29 13.22 6.51
CA GLU A 655 0.51 11.90 7.08
C GLU A 655 1.83 11.86 7.86
N VAL A 656 2.94 12.32 7.23
CA VAL A 656 4.26 12.37 7.87
C VAL A 656 4.22 13.28 9.10
N ALA A 657 3.55 14.42 9.06
CA ALA A 657 3.41 15.29 10.22
C ALA A 657 2.59 14.67 11.37
N ILE A 658 1.54 13.90 11.07
CA ILE A 658 0.76 13.18 12.09
C ILE A 658 1.60 12.07 12.74
N HIS A 659 2.37 11.32 11.95
CA HIS A 659 3.33 10.35 12.48
C HIS A 659 4.38 11.01 13.36
N MET A 660 4.91 12.16 12.93
CA MET A 660 5.87 12.93 13.70
C MET A 660 5.29 13.43 15.03
N LEU A 661 4.03 13.89 15.05
CA LEU A 661 3.34 14.22 16.29
C LEU A 661 3.24 13.02 17.23
N SER A 662 2.92 11.83 16.68
CA SER A 662 2.86 10.58 17.46
C SER A 662 4.20 10.26 18.13
N VAL A 663 5.31 10.40 17.40
CA VAL A 663 6.66 10.21 17.97
C VAL A 663 6.98 11.28 19.02
N PHE A 664 6.65 12.54 18.77
CA PHE A 664 6.88 13.62 19.73
C PHE A 664 6.10 13.42 21.03
N ILE A 665 4.85 12.94 20.92
CA ILE A 665 4.03 12.56 22.06
C ILE A 665 4.77 11.47 22.86
N GLU A 666 5.10 10.34 22.24
CA GLU A 666 5.69 9.18 22.94
C GLU A 666 7.09 9.44 23.52
N GLU A 667 7.97 10.15 22.81
CA GLU A 667 9.37 10.35 23.22
C GLU A 667 9.58 11.56 24.13
N LEU A 668 8.84 12.66 23.92
CA LEU A 668 9.01 13.91 24.69
C LEU A 668 8.08 13.99 25.91
N LYS A 669 7.06 13.12 25.96
CA LYS A 669 6.24 12.83 27.14
C LYS A 669 5.66 14.11 27.75
N GLN A 670 5.93 14.37 29.02
CA GLN A 670 5.43 15.53 29.77
C GLN A 670 5.76 16.88 29.11
N SER A 671 6.86 16.95 28.34
CA SER A 671 7.26 18.16 27.63
C SER A 671 6.27 18.56 26.53
N PHE A 672 5.48 17.60 26.02
CA PHE A 672 4.49 17.84 24.96
C PHE A 672 3.13 18.32 25.50
N PHE A 673 2.87 18.24 26.82
CA PHE A 673 1.59 18.64 27.42
C PHE A 673 1.05 20.02 27.00
N PRO A 674 1.86 21.08 26.83
CA PRO A 674 1.36 22.39 26.38
C PRO A 674 0.66 22.36 25.00
N PHE A 675 0.88 21.33 24.19
CA PHE A 675 0.36 21.22 22.82
C PHE A 675 -0.80 20.22 22.68
N VAL A 676 -1.10 19.43 23.74
CA VAL A 676 -2.06 18.32 23.68
C VAL A 676 -3.47 18.78 23.28
N GLU A 677 -3.98 19.87 23.85
CA GLU A 677 -5.32 20.37 23.54
C GLU A 677 -5.47 20.71 22.06
N LYS A 678 -4.50 21.45 21.50
CA LYS A 678 -4.50 21.81 20.08
C LYS A 678 -4.28 20.59 19.18
N CYS A 679 -3.48 19.62 19.62
CA CYS A 679 -3.30 18.36 18.92
C CYS A 679 -4.62 17.60 18.81
N ILE A 680 -5.38 17.48 19.90
CA ILE A 680 -6.69 16.82 19.91
C ILE A 680 -7.67 17.51 18.96
N GLU A 681 -7.73 18.84 19.00
CA GLU A 681 -8.60 19.64 18.13
C GLU A 681 -8.36 19.35 16.64
N LEU A 682 -7.10 19.11 16.25
CA LEU A 682 -6.71 18.86 14.86
C LEU A 682 -6.84 17.39 14.45
N ILE A 683 -6.46 16.45 15.32
CA ILE A 683 -6.36 15.03 14.97
C ILE A 683 -7.72 14.33 14.99
N VAL A 684 -8.63 14.70 15.91
CA VAL A 684 -9.94 14.02 16.04
C VAL A 684 -10.74 14.04 14.72
N PRO A 685 -10.90 15.18 14.02
CA PRO A 685 -11.59 15.21 12.72
C PRO A 685 -10.94 14.33 11.65
N LEU A 686 -9.62 14.12 11.71
CA LEU A 686 -8.87 13.38 10.70
C LEU A 686 -9.08 11.87 10.78
N SER A 687 -9.50 11.35 11.94
CA SER A 687 -9.90 9.93 12.07
C SER A 687 -11.06 9.53 11.15
N GLN A 688 -11.84 10.50 10.66
CA GLN A 688 -12.97 10.31 9.74
C GLN A 688 -12.76 11.08 8.42
N PHE A 689 -11.50 11.27 8.01
CA PHE A 689 -11.18 12.00 6.79
C PHE A 689 -11.55 11.22 5.52
N ASN A 690 -12.56 11.68 4.77
CA ASN A 690 -13.13 10.94 3.64
C ASN A 690 -12.19 10.72 2.44
N SER A 691 -11.14 11.52 2.29
CA SER A 691 -10.37 11.57 1.04
C SER A 691 -9.13 10.69 1.03
N ASP A 692 -8.68 10.19 2.18
CA ASP A 692 -7.40 9.49 2.28
C ASP A 692 -7.40 8.51 3.48
N GLU A 693 -7.09 7.24 3.21
CA GLU A 693 -7.06 6.18 4.21
C GLU A 693 -5.84 6.23 5.14
N THR A 694 -4.68 6.65 4.63
CA THR A 694 -3.44 6.68 5.43
C THR A 694 -3.53 7.76 6.50
N ILE A 695 -4.18 8.89 6.19
CA ILE A 695 -4.50 9.96 7.15
C ILE A 695 -5.42 9.45 8.26
N ARG A 696 -6.48 8.69 7.93
CA ARG A 696 -7.41 8.13 8.94
C ARG A 696 -6.66 7.21 9.90
N SER A 697 -5.86 6.31 9.36
CA SER A 697 -5.03 5.37 10.10
C SER A 697 -4.00 6.07 10.99
N ALA A 698 -3.26 7.04 10.44
CA ALA A 698 -2.27 7.83 11.18
C ALA A 698 -2.91 8.63 12.32
N ALA A 699 -4.08 9.24 12.09
CA ALA A 699 -4.82 9.98 13.10
C ALA A 699 -5.24 9.08 14.27
N CYS A 700 -5.78 7.89 14.00
CA CYS A 700 -6.14 6.92 15.03
C CYS A 700 -4.92 6.50 15.87
N LYS A 701 -3.78 6.19 15.24
CA LYS A 701 -2.52 5.88 15.94
C LYS A 701 -2.05 7.03 16.82
N CYS A 702 -2.15 8.28 16.33
CA CYS A 702 -1.81 9.46 17.12
C CYS A 702 -2.70 9.62 18.37
N LEU A 703 -3.99 9.29 18.28
CA LEU A 703 -4.90 9.28 19.45
C LEU A 703 -4.46 8.24 20.49
N VAL A 704 -3.98 7.07 20.06
CA VAL A 704 -3.42 6.06 20.97
C VAL A 704 -2.18 6.60 21.70
N SER A 705 -1.27 7.28 20.98
CA SER A 705 -0.09 7.90 21.58
C SER A 705 -0.46 8.92 22.67
N LEU A 706 -1.53 9.70 22.47
CA LEU A 706 -2.02 10.64 23.50
C LEU A 706 -2.46 9.92 24.78
N VAL A 707 -3.12 8.76 24.66
CA VAL A 707 -3.50 7.94 25.83
C VAL A 707 -2.26 7.42 26.57
N LYS A 708 -1.25 6.92 25.83
CA LYS A 708 0.02 6.45 26.42
C LYS A 708 0.68 7.54 27.28
N VAL A 709 0.72 8.76 26.76
CA VAL A 709 1.34 9.89 27.44
C VAL A 709 0.55 10.35 28.67
N VAL A 710 -0.78 10.31 28.63
CA VAL A 710 -1.59 10.59 29.83
C VAL A 710 -1.36 9.54 30.92
N LYS A 711 -1.12 8.26 30.58
CA LYS A 711 -0.82 7.20 31.56
C LYS A 711 0.40 7.54 32.42
N GLU A 712 1.40 8.23 31.86
CA GLU A 712 2.61 8.63 32.57
C GLU A 712 2.40 9.77 33.59
N THR A 713 1.27 10.49 33.52
CA THR A 713 0.92 11.52 34.52
C THR A 713 0.53 10.92 35.88
N ASN A 714 0.28 9.61 35.94
CA ASN A 714 -0.33 8.91 37.06
C ASN A 714 -1.71 9.47 37.49
N ASN A 715 -2.38 10.27 36.64
CA ASN A 715 -3.75 10.72 36.86
C ASN A 715 -4.74 9.70 36.28
N SER A 716 -5.15 8.74 37.11
CA SER A 716 -6.03 7.65 36.69
C SER A 716 -7.37 8.13 36.13
N GLN A 717 -8.00 9.16 36.72
CA GLN A 717 -9.28 9.66 36.25
C GLN A 717 -9.18 10.28 34.86
N GLN A 718 -8.14 11.07 34.62
CA GLN A 718 -7.90 11.70 33.32
C GLN A 718 -7.57 10.66 32.25
N LEU A 719 -6.76 9.64 32.60
CA LEU A 719 -6.47 8.50 31.73
C LEU A 719 -7.77 7.78 31.31
N MET A 720 -8.61 7.42 32.28
CA MET A 720 -9.87 6.71 32.02
C MET A 720 -10.82 7.55 31.14
N ASN A 721 -10.98 8.85 31.45
CA ASN A 721 -11.85 9.73 30.67
C ASN A 721 -11.34 9.93 29.24
N GLY A 722 -10.03 10.16 29.07
CA GLY A 722 -9.41 10.30 27.75
C GLY A 722 -9.50 9.03 26.93
N ALA A 723 -9.25 7.87 27.55
CA ALA A 723 -9.39 6.56 26.92
C ALA A 723 -10.82 6.34 26.40
N LYS A 724 -11.85 6.59 27.22
CA LYS A 724 -13.26 6.50 26.79
C LYS A 724 -13.57 7.41 25.61
N TYR A 725 -13.12 8.67 25.70
CA TYR A 725 -13.38 9.66 24.68
C TYR A 725 -12.80 9.25 23.32
N PHE A 726 -11.52 8.87 23.26
CA PHE A 726 -10.88 8.47 22.01
C PHE A 726 -11.37 7.12 21.50
N LEU A 727 -11.66 6.17 22.39
CA LEU A 727 -12.27 4.89 22.01
C LEU A 727 -13.60 5.13 21.28
N GLY A 728 -14.45 6.03 21.80
CA GLY A 728 -15.71 6.40 21.14
C GLY A 728 -15.52 6.99 19.74
N ILE A 729 -14.54 7.89 19.56
CA ILE A 729 -14.20 8.49 18.26
C ILE A 729 -13.75 7.44 17.24
N ILE A 730 -12.80 6.58 17.64
CA ILE A 730 -12.23 5.57 16.74
C ILE A 730 -13.29 4.51 16.39
N LEU A 731 -14.15 4.15 17.35
CA LEU A 731 -15.26 3.24 17.09
C LEU A 731 -16.26 3.83 16.09
N GLU A 732 -16.60 5.12 16.20
CA GLU A 732 -17.46 5.77 15.21
C GLU A 732 -16.81 5.81 13.82
N ALA A 733 -15.49 6.04 13.75
CA ALA A 733 -14.74 5.98 12.50
C ALA A 733 -14.82 4.59 11.85
N ALA A 734 -14.60 3.52 12.62
CA ALA A 734 -14.72 2.14 12.14
C ALA A 734 -16.10 1.78 11.62
N PHE A 735 -17.16 2.41 12.14
CA PHE A 735 -18.53 2.21 11.67
C PHE A 735 -18.87 2.89 10.35
N LYS A 736 -18.13 3.94 9.99
CA LYS A 736 -18.34 4.67 8.73
C LYS A 736 -17.38 4.23 7.64
N GLU A 737 -16.39 3.42 7.99
CA GLU A 737 -15.36 2.95 7.09
C GLU A 737 -15.88 1.85 6.16
N SER A 738 -15.45 1.91 4.90
CA SER A 738 -15.75 0.91 3.88
C SER A 738 -14.60 -0.04 3.61
N ASP A 739 -13.35 0.38 3.87
CA ASP A 739 -12.17 -0.44 3.66
C ASP A 739 -11.88 -1.35 4.86
N PRO A 740 -11.95 -2.69 4.72
CA PRO A 740 -11.67 -3.63 5.81
C PRO A 740 -10.27 -3.50 6.41
N SER A 741 -9.26 -3.11 5.63
CA SER A 741 -7.88 -2.91 6.07
C SER A 741 -7.78 -1.74 7.05
N VAL A 742 -8.49 -0.65 6.78
CA VAL A 742 -8.56 0.51 7.68
C VAL A 742 -9.36 0.18 8.94
N ILE A 743 -10.46 -0.59 8.81
CA ILE A 743 -11.21 -1.08 9.99
C ILE A 743 -10.29 -1.90 10.88
N ILE A 744 -9.47 -2.80 10.32
CA ILE A 744 -8.48 -3.58 11.08
C ILE A 744 -7.58 -2.68 11.92
N GLU A 745 -7.02 -1.61 11.34
CA GLU A 745 -6.15 -0.68 12.06
C GLU A 745 -6.89 0.08 13.17
N GLN A 746 -8.14 0.49 12.92
CA GLN A 746 -8.96 1.19 13.90
C GLN A 746 -9.36 0.28 15.08
N ILE A 747 -9.70 -0.99 14.81
CA ILE A 747 -9.96 -1.99 15.85
C ILE A 747 -8.68 -2.28 16.65
N ASP A 748 -7.52 -2.35 16.00
CA ASP A 748 -6.24 -2.51 16.70
C ASP A 748 -5.93 -1.29 17.59
N CYS A 749 -6.24 -0.06 17.15
CA CYS A 749 -6.13 1.14 17.98
C CYS A 749 -7.06 1.09 19.21
N ILE A 750 -8.31 0.63 19.06
CA ILE A 750 -9.25 0.45 20.18
C ILE A 750 -8.68 -0.56 21.18
N LYS A 751 -8.20 -1.71 20.69
CA LYS A 751 -7.56 -2.73 21.49
C LYS A 751 -6.36 -2.17 22.25
N GLN A 752 -5.48 -1.42 21.58
CA GLN A 752 -4.32 -0.79 22.21
C GLN A 752 -4.73 0.18 23.34
N ILE A 753 -5.78 0.97 23.17
CA ILE A 753 -6.29 1.86 24.24
C ILE A 753 -6.72 1.04 25.46
N ILE A 754 -7.43 -0.06 25.27
CA ILE A 754 -7.86 -0.97 26.35
C ILE A 754 -6.64 -1.56 27.07
N ASP A 755 -5.66 -2.06 26.31
CA ASP A 755 -4.41 -2.63 26.83
C ASP A 755 -3.57 -1.59 27.59
N ILE A 756 -3.54 -0.34 27.13
CA ILE A 756 -2.84 0.76 27.81
C ILE A 756 -3.46 1.04 29.17
N VAL A 757 -4.78 1.11 29.29
CA VAL A 757 -5.41 1.36 30.60
C VAL A 757 -5.22 0.16 31.53
N SER A 758 -5.31 -1.07 31.02
CA SER A 758 -5.02 -2.33 31.74
C SER A 758 -5.80 -2.55 33.05
N SER A 759 -6.86 -1.77 33.28
CA SER A 759 -7.73 -1.86 34.46
C SER A 759 -9.16 -1.51 34.07
N PRO A 760 -10.19 -1.94 34.83
CA PRO A 760 -11.57 -1.61 34.50
C PRO A 760 -11.78 -0.09 34.47
N PHE A 761 -12.25 0.42 33.34
CA PHE A 761 -12.58 1.85 33.18
C PHE A 761 -13.97 2.07 32.59
N MET A 762 -14.54 1.07 31.92
CA MET A 762 -15.91 1.09 31.41
C MET A 762 -16.89 0.41 32.37
N THR A 763 -18.16 0.82 32.35
CA THR A 763 -19.27 0.11 33.02
C THR A 763 -19.69 -1.12 32.21
N THR A 764 -20.47 -2.00 32.82
CA THR A 764 -21.06 -3.17 32.13
C THR A 764 -21.88 -2.75 30.90
N GLU A 765 -22.61 -1.63 30.98
CA GLU A 765 -23.41 -1.10 29.87
C GLU A 765 -22.52 -0.57 28.73
N GLU A 766 -21.45 0.18 29.06
CA GLU A 766 -20.51 0.70 28.06
C GLU A 766 -19.75 -0.44 27.36
N VAL A 767 -19.32 -1.46 28.11
CA VAL A 767 -18.74 -2.69 27.56
C VAL A 767 -19.72 -3.39 26.62
N SER A 768 -20.99 -3.48 27.01
CA SER A 768 -22.03 -4.11 26.19
C SER A 768 -22.26 -3.33 24.89
N GLU A 769 -22.32 -1.99 24.94
CA GLU A 769 -22.47 -1.15 23.76
C GLU A 769 -21.28 -1.30 22.79
N LEU A 770 -20.06 -1.29 23.31
CA LEU A 770 -18.85 -1.53 22.51
C LEU A 770 -18.89 -2.91 21.86
N SER A 771 -19.27 -3.94 22.61
CA SER A 771 -19.31 -5.32 22.12
C SER A 771 -20.38 -5.52 21.04
N ASP A 772 -21.57 -4.96 21.23
CA ASP A 772 -22.64 -4.97 20.22
C ASP A 772 -22.19 -4.31 18.92
N LYS A 773 -21.41 -3.23 19.05
CA LYS A 773 -20.82 -2.52 17.91
C LYS A 773 -19.76 -3.38 17.21
N LEU A 774 -18.84 -4.00 17.95
CA LEU A 774 -17.86 -4.94 17.39
C LEU A 774 -18.53 -6.12 16.66
N PHE A 775 -19.62 -6.67 17.21
CA PHE A 775 -20.38 -7.74 16.55
C PHE A 775 -21.10 -7.28 15.29
N LYS A 776 -21.58 -6.03 15.22
CA LYS A 776 -22.16 -5.50 13.97
C LYS A 776 -21.13 -5.42 12.86
N LEU A 777 -19.92 -4.93 13.15
CA LEU A 777 -18.82 -4.91 12.18
C LEU A 777 -18.45 -6.32 11.71
N LEU A 778 -18.40 -7.29 12.65
CA LEU A 778 -18.20 -8.70 12.33
C LEU A 778 -19.28 -9.24 11.37
N LEU A 779 -20.55 -8.92 11.60
CA LEU A 779 -21.66 -9.37 10.75
C LEU A 779 -21.64 -8.73 9.36
N GLU A 780 -21.20 -7.48 9.23
CA GLU A 780 -21.04 -6.83 7.93
C GLU A 780 -19.85 -7.40 7.15
N SER A 781 -18.74 -7.64 7.84
CA SER A 781 -17.57 -8.36 7.31
C SER A 781 -17.94 -9.75 6.80
N ASP A 782 -18.68 -10.54 7.58
CA ASP A 782 -19.11 -11.88 7.17
C ASP A 782 -20.05 -11.86 5.96
N LYS A 783 -20.90 -10.82 5.82
CA LYS A 783 -21.73 -10.63 4.61
C LYS A 783 -20.87 -10.38 3.37
N ARG A 784 -19.88 -9.49 3.45
CA ARG A 784 -18.97 -9.19 2.32
C ARG A 784 -18.14 -10.42 1.95
N ARG A 785 -17.62 -11.13 2.95
CA ARG A 785 -16.95 -12.43 2.79
C ARG A 785 -17.82 -13.45 2.04
N ALA A 786 -19.09 -13.59 2.42
CA ALA A 786 -20.02 -14.51 1.76
C ALA A 786 -20.38 -14.06 0.32
N GLN A 787 -20.43 -12.75 0.05
CA GLN A 787 -20.59 -12.21 -1.31
C GLN A 787 -19.38 -12.57 -2.18
N ASN A 788 -18.17 -12.38 -1.67
CA ASN A 788 -16.92 -12.75 -2.34
C ASN A 788 -16.90 -14.25 -2.70
N GLU A 789 -17.25 -15.14 -1.76
CA GLU A 789 -17.33 -16.58 -2.04
C GLU A 789 -18.36 -16.96 -3.12
N ASN A 790 -19.42 -16.18 -3.28
CA ASN A 790 -20.42 -16.41 -4.33
C ASN A 790 -19.93 -15.88 -5.67
N LEU A 791 -19.28 -14.71 -5.70
CA LEU A 791 -18.64 -14.15 -6.89
C LEU A 791 -17.59 -15.12 -7.43
N ALA A 792 -16.74 -15.71 -6.58
CA ALA A 792 -15.73 -16.69 -6.99
C ALA A 792 -16.28 -17.96 -7.67
N LYS A 793 -17.60 -18.23 -7.57
CA LYS A 793 -18.26 -19.39 -8.19
C LYS A 793 -18.95 -19.07 -9.51
N GLU A 794 -18.98 -17.80 -9.94
CA GLU A 794 -19.58 -17.40 -11.20
C GLU A 794 -18.80 -17.98 -12.40
N GLU A 795 -19.50 -18.44 -13.44
CA GLU A 795 -18.89 -19.15 -14.58
C GLU A 795 -17.90 -18.31 -15.39
N ASP A 796 -18.03 -16.99 -15.35
CA ASP A 796 -17.19 -16.04 -16.06
C ASP A 796 -16.01 -15.53 -15.23
N VAL A 797 -15.83 -16.01 -14.00
CA VAL A 797 -14.70 -15.68 -13.11
C VAL A 797 -13.57 -16.68 -13.35
N ASP A 798 -12.42 -16.18 -13.80
CA ASP A 798 -11.23 -17.02 -13.99
C ASP A 798 -10.40 -17.19 -12.72
N GLU A 799 -9.33 -17.98 -12.83
CA GLU A 799 -8.48 -18.32 -11.69
C GLU A 799 -7.78 -17.09 -11.08
N ASP A 800 -7.46 -16.08 -11.88
CA ASP A 800 -6.78 -14.88 -11.40
C ASP A 800 -7.77 -13.98 -10.63
N GLU A 801 -9.00 -13.82 -11.15
CA GLU A 801 -10.09 -13.17 -10.41
C GLU A 801 -10.44 -13.93 -9.13
N LYS A 802 -10.44 -15.27 -9.13
CA LYS A 802 -10.64 -16.07 -7.92
C LYS A 802 -9.56 -15.81 -6.88
N ASN A 803 -8.31 -15.62 -7.29
CA ASN A 803 -7.21 -15.28 -6.37
C ASN A 803 -7.41 -13.90 -5.74
N ALA A 804 -7.75 -12.87 -6.53
CA ALA A 804 -8.03 -11.53 -5.99
C ALA A 804 -9.23 -11.54 -5.02
N ILE A 805 -10.29 -12.27 -5.36
CA ILE A 805 -11.45 -12.46 -4.47
C ILE A 805 -11.03 -13.19 -3.19
N LYS A 806 -10.14 -14.19 -3.29
CA LYS A 806 -9.59 -14.90 -2.14
C LYS A 806 -8.80 -13.97 -1.22
N GLU A 807 -7.98 -13.07 -1.74
CA GLU A 807 -7.26 -12.06 -0.94
C GLU A 807 -8.22 -11.12 -0.20
N GLN A 808 -9.25 -10.62 -0.88
CA GLN A 808 -10.29 -9.80 -0.23
C GLN A 808 -11.01 -10.59 0.88
N THR A 809 -11.35 -11.85 0.63
CA THR A 809 -11.90 -12.76 1.64
C THR A 809 -10.93 -12.94 2.81
N GLU A 810 -9.63 -13.09 2.56
CA GLU A 810 -8.61 -13.22 3.62
C GLU A 810 -8.52 -11.95 4.48
N THR A 811 -8.67 -10.76 3.90
CA THR A 811 -8.70 -9.48 4.64
C THR A 811 -9.91 -9.38 5.57
N GLU A 812 -11.13 -9.70 5.10
CA GLU A 812 -12.33 -9.73 5.95
C GLU A 812 -12.16 -10.74 7.11
N GLU A 813 -11.54 -11.87 6.84
CA GLU A 813 -11.27 -12.86 7.87
C GLU A 813 -10.19 -12.41 8.88
N ASN A 814 -9.21 -11.61 8.45
CA ASN A 814 -8.25 -10.97 9.36
C ASN A 814 -8.95 -9.97 10.28
N LEU A 815 -9.96 -9.24 9.77
CA LEU A 815 -10.82 -8.37 10.57
C LEU A 815 -11.54 -9.15 11.67
N HIS A 816 -12.04 -10.36 11.39
CA HIS A 816 -12.65 -11.22 12.41
C HIS A 816 -11.65 -11.54 13.54
N GLY A 817 -10.41 -11.90 13.19
CA GLY A 817 -9.34 -12.15 14.17
C GLY A 817 -9.05 -10.93 15.06
N LYS A 818 -8.99 -9.74 14.47
CA LYS A 818 -8.75 -8.48 15.19
C LYS A 818 -9.88 -8.11 16.14
N ILE A 819 -11.13 -8.39 15.75
CA ILE A 819 -12.28 -8.23 16.64
C ILE A 819 -12.19 -9.20 17.84
N ALA A 820 -11.81 -10.45 17.61
CA ALA A 820 -11.60 -11.41 18.71
C ALA A 820 -10.50 -10.95 19.68
N GLU A 821 -9.36 -10.48 19.17
CA GLU A 821 -8.27 -9.94 20.00
C GLU A 821 -8.74 -8.75 20.85
N CYS A 822 -9.55 -7.85 20.28
CA CYS A 822 -10.11 -6.72 21.02
C CYS A 822 -11.06 -7.17 22.14
N ILE A 823 -11.88 -8.18 21.90
CA ILE A 823 -12.74 -8.79 22.95
C ILE A 823 -11.88 -9.47 24.02
N GLY A 824 -10.79 -10.15 23.62
CA GLY A 824 -9.81 -10.72 24.55
C GLY A 824 -9.23 -9.67 25.51
N SER A 825 -8.84 -8.50 24.98
CA SER A 825 -8.38 -7.36 25.80
C SER A 825 -9.46 -6.84 26.77
N LEU A 826 -10.75 -6.88 26.40
CA LEU A 826 -11.85 -6.58 27.33
C LEU A 826 -11.93 -7.61 28.46
N PHE A 827 -11.79 -8.90 28.14
CA PHE A 827 -11.76 -9.98 29.14
C PHE A 827 -10.59 -9.86 30.10
N GLU A 828 -9.41 -9.51 29.59
CA GLU A 828 -8.24 -9.31 30.43
C GLU A 828 -8.44 -8.15 31.41
N SER A 829 -8.93 -7.01 30.93
CA SER A 829 -8.95 -5.75 31.68
C SER A 829 -10.18 -5.56 32.59
N HIS A 830 -11.36 -6.06 32.21
CA HIS A 830 -12.63 -5.74 32.89
C HIS A 830 -13.22 -6.88 33.75
N LYS A 831 -12.69 -8.11 33.65
CA LYS A 831 -13.01 -9.26 34.52
C LYS A 831 -14.51 -9.44 34.80
N GLU A 832 -15.01 -9.21 36.02
CA GLU A 832 -16.42 -9.52 36.32
C GLU A 832 -17.42 -8.67 35.50
N LEU A 833 -17.03 -7.49 35.00
CA LEU A 833 -17.91 -6.58 34.26
C LEU A 833 -18.28 -7.09 32.86
N VAL A 834 -17.50 -8.02 32.30
CA VAL A 834 -17.72 -8.62 30.96
C VAL A 834 -18.41 -9.99 31.05
N LEU A 835 -18.84 -10.43 32.24
CA LEU A 835 -19.53 -11.72 32.40
C LEU A 835 -20.79 -11.85 31.53
N PRO A 836 -21.68 -10.83 31.43
CA PRO A 836 -22.85 -10.92 30.55
C PRO A 836 -22.47 -11.16 29.08
N LEU A 837 -21.40 -10.51 28.61
CA LEU A 837 -20.86 -10.72 27.28
C LEU A 837 -20.34 -12.15 27.10
N SER A 838 -19.62 -12.69 28.09
CA SER A 838 -19.13 -14.07 28.06
C SER A 838 -20.27 -15.08 27.99
N GLU A 839 -21.38 -14.84 28.70
CA GLU A 839 -22.56 -15.72 28.64
C GLU A 839 -23.24 -15.69 27.28
N VAL A 840 -23.33 -14.52 26.62
CA VAL A 840 -23.82 -14.39 25.25
C VAL A 840 -22.92 -15.18 24.29
N ILE A 841 -21.60 -15.04 24.42
CA ILE A 841 -20.63 -15.75 23.58
C ILE A 841 -20.80 -17.27 23.74
N CYS A 842 -20.77 -17.78 24.97
CA CYS A 842 -20.91 -19.21 25.26
C CYS A 842 -22.23 -19.80 24.75
N ASN A 843 -23.35 -19.12 24.99
CA ASN A 843 -24.68 -19.69 24.75
C ASN A 843 -25.23 -19.40 23.34
N GLN A 844 -24.75 -18.36 22.64
CA GLN A 844 -25.35 -17.93 21.38
C GLN A 844 -24.38 -17.86 20.20
N ILE A 845 -23.09 -17.61 20.46
CA ILE A 845 -22.10 -17.37 19.40
C ILE A 845 -21.28 -18.63 19.14
N LEU A 846 -20.65 -19.22 20.16
CA LEU A 846 -19.74 -20.37 20.00
C LEU A 846 -20.42 -21.53 19.26
N GLN A 847 -21.65 -21.88 19.62
CA GLN A 847 -22.40 -22.93 18.93
C GLN A 847 -22.56 -22.64 17.43
N LYS A 848 -22.93 -21.40 17.05
CA LYS A 848 -23.15 -21.05 15.64
C LYS A 848 -21.88 -21.06 14.81
N VAL A 849 -20.78 -20.58 15.40
CA VAL A 849 -19.52 -20.43 14.68
C VAL A 849 -18.73 -21.72 14.62
N LEU A 850 -18.90 -22.65 15.57
CA LEU A 850 -18.18 -23.93 15.66
C LEU A 850 -18.94 -25.13 15.08
N ASP A 851 -20.26 -25.06 14.84
CA ASP A 851 -21.06 -26.16 14.30
C ASP A 851 -21.05 -26.25 12.76
N GLN A 852 -20.54 -25.23 12.04
CA GLN A 852 -20.66 -25.17 10.58
C GLN A 852 -19.38 -25.60 9.85
N PRO A 853 -19.36 -26.75 9.16
CA PRO A 853 -18.15 -27.33 8.55
C PRO A 853 -17.54 -26.52 7.39
N LYS A 854 -18.05 -25.32 7.08
CA LYS A 854 -17.66 -24.50 5.93
C LYS A 854 -16.86 -23.24 6.26
N PHE A 855 -16.68 -22.87 7.53
CA PHE A 855 -16.11 -21.55 7.88
C PHE A 855 -14.91 -21.65 8.81
N VAL A 856 -13.78 -22.05 8.24
CA VAL A 856 -12.48 -22.23 8.90
C VAL A 856 -12.08 -21.05 9.78
N LYS A 857 -12.13 -19.81 9.28
CA LYS A 857 -11.74 -18.63 10.08
C LYS A 857 -12.79 -18.25 11.13
N MET A 858 -14.06 -18.66 10.96
CA MET A 858 -15.05 -18.57 12.04
C MET A 858 -14.78 -19.59 13.15
N HIS A 859 -14.22 -20.76 12.83
CA HIS A 859 -13.70 -21.68 13.85
C HIS A 859 -12.54 -21.03 14.61
N GLN A 860 -11.57 -20.43 13.90
CA GLN A 860 -10.47 -19.71 14.56
C GLN A 860 -11.00 -18.60 15.49
N PHE A 861 -11.93 -17.77 15.01
CA PHE A 861 -12.60 -16.73 15.80
C PHE A 861 -13.25 -17.30 17.08
N GLY A 862 -14.08 -18.34 16.93
CA GLY A 862 -14.77 -18.98 18.05
C GLY A 862 -13.80 -19.61 19.05
N LEU A 863 -12.78 -20.31 18.57
CA LEU A 863 -11.72 -20.89 19.41
C LEU A 863 -10.98 -19.81 20.19
N SER A 864 -10.64 -18.69 19.54
CA SER A 864 -9.93 -17.58 20.20
C SER A 864 -10.76 -16.98 21.34
N LEU A 865 -12.07 -16.76 21.11
CA LEU A 865 -12.99 -16.30 22.17
C LEU A 865 -13.10 -17.30 23.32
N LEU A 866 -13.22 -18.59 23.00
CA LEU A 866 -13.23 -19.66 24.01
C LEU A 866 -11.95 -19.62 24.84
N ASP A 867 -10.79 -19.51 24.18
CA ASP A 867 -9.48 -19.49 24.83
C ASP A 867 -9.38 -18.31 25.80
N TYR A 868 -9.80 -17.10 25.39
CA TYR A 868 -9.79 -15.94 26.26
C TYR A 868 -10.73 -16.08 27.46
N ILE A 869 -11.91 -16.72 27.31
CA ILE A 869 -12.81 -17.00 28.43
C ILE A 869 -12.13 -17.93 29.45
N VAL A 870 -11.50 -19.01 28.97
CA VAL A 870 -10.79 -19.95 29.85
C VAL A 870 -9.58 -19.28 30.51
N GLU A 871 -8.82 -18.47 29.77
CA GLU A 871 -7.61 -17.81 30.24
C GLU A 871 -7.89 -16.78 31.34
N TYR A 872 -8.91 -15.94 31.14
CA TYR A 872 -9.10 -14.77 31.99
C TYR A 872 -10.13 -14.94 33.10
N PHE A 873 -11.04 -15.91 33.00
CA PHE A 873 -12.00 -16.25 34.06
C PHE A 873 -11.67 -17.55 34.79
N GLY A 874 -11.06 -18.51 34.12
CA GLY A 874 -10.67 -19.80 34.70
C GLY A 874 -11.83 -20.76 34.97
N PHE A 875 -11.51 -21.91 35.59
CA PHE A 875 -12.43 -23.04 35.73
C PHE A 875 -13.81 -22.73 36.36
N PRO A 876 -13.93 -21.93 37.44
CA PRO A 876 -15.22 -21.72 38.10
C PRO A 876 -16.33 -21.18 37.18
N TYR A 877 -15.96 -20.38 36.18
CA TYR A 877 -16.90 -19.76 35.25
C TYR A 877 -17.27 -20.68 34.08
N ILE A 878 -16.34 -21.51 33.64
CA ILE A 878 -16.56 -22.44 32.52
C ILE A 878 -17.14 -23.79 32.96
N GLN A 879 -17.38 -24.03 34.26
CA GLN A 879 -17.76 -25.34 34.79
C GLN A 879 -18.92 -25.99 34.02
N LYS A 880 -19.92 -25.20 33.60
CA LYS A 880 -21.10 -25.68 32.84
C LYS A 880 -20.77 -26.09 31.41
N HIS A 881 -19.73 -25.51 30.81
CA HIS A 881 -19.31 -25.72 29.42
C HIS A 881 -17.99 -26.49 29.32
N PHE A 882 -17.39 -26.89 30.45
CA PHE A 882 -16.02 -27.40 30.50
C PHE A 882 -15.80 -28.64 29.61
N ILE A 883 -16.72 -29.60 29.67
CA ILE A 883 -16.65 -30.83 28.86
C ILE A 883 -16.84 -30.49 27.38
N ASP A 884 -17.81 -29.63 27.05
CA ASP A 884 -18.09 -29.21 25.68
C ASP A 884 -16.88 -28.49 25.07
N PHE A 885 -16.26 -27.59 25.83
CA PHE A 885 -15.06 -26.86 25.41
C PHE A 885 -13.89 -27.82 25.18
N ALA A 886 -13.66 -28.77 26.10
CA ALA A 886 -12.61 -29.77 25.91
C ALA A 886 -12.85 -30.64 24.67
N GLN A 887 -14.11 -30.98 24.37
CA GLN A 887 -14.48 -31.73 23.17
C GLN A 887 -14.22 -30.91 21.90
N VAL A 888 -14.64 -29.65 21.87
CA VAL A 888 -14.36 -28.71 20.76
C VAL A 888 -12.84 -28.61 20.51
N LEU A 889 -12.05 -28.36 21.55
CA LEU A 889 -10.60 -28.23 21.42
C LEU A 889 -9.95 -29.53 20.91
N THR A 890 -10.43 -30.69 21.37
CA THR A 890 -9.95 -32.00 20.89
C THR A 890 -10.19 -32.17 19.39
N ILE A 891 -11.36 -31.75 18.89
CA ILE A 891 -11.72 -31.85 17.46
C ILE A 891 -10.81 -30.96 16.62
N TYR A 892 -10.66 -29.69 17.00
CA TYR A 892 -9.97 -28.69 16.17
C TYR A 892 -8.45 -28.70 16.31
N ALA A 893 -7.88 -29.31 17.36
CA ALA A 893 -6.44 -29.45 17.53
C ALA A 893 -5.76 -30.28 16.42
N VAL A 894 -6.54 -31.10 15.72
CA VAL A 894 -6.12 -31.95 14.59
C VAL A 894 -6.75 -31.52 13.26
N ASP A 895 -7.31 -30.32 13.20
CA ASP A 895 -7.88 -29.74 11.97
C ASP A 895 -6.83 -29.71 10.85
N PRO A 896 -7.16 -29.92 9.56
CA PRO A 896 -6.18 -29.81 8.48
C PRO A 896 -5.58 -28.41 8.32
N ILE A 897 -6.19 -27.35 8.87
CA ILE A 897 -5.75 -25.97 8.67
C ILE A 897 -4.95 -25.45 9.87
N CYS A 898 -3.73 -24.98 9.60
CA CYS A 898 -2.79 -24.51 10.62
C CYS A 898 -3.37 -23.50 11.62
N SER A 899 -4.09 -22.48 11.15
CA SER A 899 -4.57 -21.40 12.04
C SER A 899 -5.65 -21.88 13.03
N VAL A 900 -6.49 -22.83 12.60
CA VAL A 900 -7.50 -23.48 13.45
C VAL A 900 -6.82 -24.40 14.47
N ARG A 901 -5.86 -25.23 14.01
CA ARG A 901 -5.05 -26.04 14.94
C ARG A 901 -4.36 -25.18 15.97
N GLN A 902 -3.72 -24.08 15.55
CA GLN A 902 -2.98 -23.17 16.41
C GLN A 902 -3.86 -22.64 17.54
N ALA A 903 -5.07 -22.15 17.23
CA ALA A 903 -6.03 -21.68 18.23
C ALA A 903 -6.44 -22.83 19.17
N ALA A 904 -6.84 -23.98 18.63
CA ALA A 904 -7.28 -25.10 19.45
C ALA A 904 -6.19 -25.59 20.42
N VAL A 905 -4.95 -25.80 19.97
CA VAL A 905 -3.88 -26.27 20.88
C VAL A 905 -3.46 -25.20 21.89
N TYR A 906 -3.55 -23.90 21.54
CA TYR A 906 -3.40 -22.82 22.51
C TYR A 906 -4.44 -22.96 23.64
N GLY A 907 -5.72 -23.14 23.27
CA GLY A 907 -6.82 -23.42 24.18
C GLY A 907 -6.59 -24.62 25.08
N ILE A 908 -6.07 -25.74 24.53
CA ILE A 908 -5.72 -26.91 25.35
C ILE A 908 -4.68 -26.55 26.42
N GLY A 909 -3.65 -25.80 26.02
CA GLY A 909 -2.61 -25.34 26.93
C GLY A 909 -3.14 -24.43 28.03
N VAL A 910 -4.00 -23.47 27.68
CA VAL A 910 -4.65 -22.55 28.63
C VAL A 910 -5.60 -23.31 29.56
N MET A 911 -6.36 -24.28 29.05
CA MET A 911 -7.24 -25.12 29.86
C MET A 911 -6.43 -25.94 30.87
N ALA A 912 -5.27 -26.46 30.47
CA ALA A 912 -4.36 -27.18 31.37
C ALA A 912 -3.82 -26.28 32.49
N THR A 913 -3.56 -24.99 32.25
CA THR A 913 -3.06 -24.07 33.29
C THR A 913 -4.15 -23.58 34.24
N ASN A 914 -5.40 -23.51 33.78
CA ASN A 914 -6.50 -22.87 34.51
C ASN A 914 -7.52 -23.85 35.12
N THR A 915 -7.29 -25.16 35.01
CA THR A 915 -8.19 -26.20 35.54
C THR A 915 -7.56 -26.92 36.74
N PRO A 916 -8.28 -27.13 37.86
CA PRO A 916 -7.81 -27.95 38.97
C PRO A 916 -7.46 -29.37 38.53
N GLN A 917 -6.36 -29.92 39.03
CA GLN A 917 -5.79 -31.20 38.58
C GLN A 917 -6.78 -32.37 38.67
N GLU A 918 -7.56 -32.45 39.74
CA GLU A 918 -8.57 -33.50 39.95
C GLU A 918 -9.67 -33.49 38.88
N LEU A 919 -10.01 -32.31 38.36
CA LEU A 919 -11.08 -32.13 37.38
C LEU A 919 -10.54 -32.25 35.94
N TYR A 920 -9.30 -31.81 35.70
CA TYR A 920 -8.64 -31.96 34.40
C TYR A 920 -8.51 -33.44 33.99
N LEU A 921 -8.37 -34.36 34.95
CA LEU A 921 -8.34 -35.80 34.69
C LEU A 921 -9.53 -36.30 33.86
N GLN A 922 -10.71 -35.68 33.99
CA GLN A 922 -11.93 -36.06 33.26
C GLN A 922 -11.80 -35.90 31.73
N VAL A 923 -10.97 -34.96 31.28
CA VAL A 923 -10.80 -34.62 29.85
C VAL A 923 -9.35 -34.84 29.36
N SER A 924 -8.42 -35.11 30.27
CA SER A 924 -6.99 -35.16 29.99
C SER A 924 -6.61 -36.15 28.89
N GLN A 925 -7.23 -37.35 28.86
CA GLN A 925 -6.88 -38.38 27.88
C GLN A 925 -7.14 -37.93 26.44
N SER A 926 -8.28 -37.25 26.18
CA SER A 926 -8.61 -36.77 24.83
C SER A 926 -7.75 -35.58 24.44
N LEU A 927 -7.52 -34.64 25.36
CA LEU A 927 -6.72 -33.44 25.12
C LEU A 927 -5.25 -33.75 24.87
N ILE A 928 -4.64 -34.64 25.67
CA ILE A 928 -3.25 -35.08 25.48
C ILE A 928 -3.12 -35.78 24.13
N LYS A 929 -4.05 -36.69 23.79
CA LYS A 929 -4.05 -37.35 22.50
C LYS A 929 -4.10 -36.34 21.34
N ALA A 930 -4.99 -35.36 21.42
CA ALA A 930 -5.12 -34.31 20.42
C ALA A 930 -3.83 -33.48 20.24
N VAL A 931 -3.16 -33.09 21.33
CA VAL A 931 -1.86 -32.39 21.25
C VAL A 931 -0.80 -33.26 20.57
N VAL A 932 -0.74 -34.55 20.93
CA VAL A 932 0.23 -35.48 20.34
C VAL A 932 -0.05 -35.72 18.85
N ASP A 933 -1.31 -35.82 18.46
CA ASP A 933 -1.69 -35.98 17.06
C ASP A 933 -1.41 -34.70 16.26
N SER A 934 -1.62 -33.52 16.86
CA SER A 934 -1.24 -32.22 16.29
C SER A 934 0.27 -32.11 16.04
N LEU A 935 1.11 -32.60 16.97
CA LEU A 935 2.58 -32.64 16.82
C LEU A 935 3.05 -33.56 15.67
N LYS A 936 2.21 -34.53 15.26
CA LYS A 936 2.50 -35.44 14.14
C LYS A 936 1.97 -34.92 12.80
N ALA A 937 1.23 -33.81 12.79
CA ALA A 937 0.70 -33.24 11.57
C ALA A 937 1.84 -32.90 10.60
N GLN A 938 1.60 -33.20 9.32
CA GLN A 938 2.52 -32.84 8.24
C GLN A 938 2.05 -31.54 7.59
N LYS A 939 3.00 -30.78 7.05
CA LYS A 939 2.72 -29.57 6.30
C LYS A 939 2.03 -29.93 4.97
N ASN A 940 0.94 -29.26 4.65
CA ASN A 940 0.29 -29.41 3.35
C ASN A 940 1.03 -28.62 2.26
N GLU A 941 0.89 -29.01 0.99
CA GLU A 941 1.58 -28.35 -0.14
C GLU A 941 1.18 -26.87 -0.30
N ASP A 942 -0.08 -26.55 0.02
CA ASP A 942 -0.64 -25.19 -0.08
C ASP A 942 -0.35 -24.29 1.14
N GLU A 943 0.27 -24.82 2.21
CA GLU A 943 0.55 -24.07 3.43
C GLU A 943 1.94 -23.41 3.40
N ASN A 944 2.03 -22.16 3.85
CA ASN A 944 3.35 -21.52 3.99
C ASN A 944 4.10 -22.06 5.23
N GLU A 945 5.43 -22.03 5.18
CA GLU A 945 6.29 -22.60 6.26
C GLU A 945 6.04 -21.93 7.62
N LYS A 946 5.74 -20.63 7.61
CA LYS A 946 5.54 -19.84 8.82
C LYS A 946 4.25 -20.24 9.56
N GLN A 947 3.15 -20.45 8.85
CA GLN A 947 1.86 -20.86 9.43
C GLN A 947 1.97 -22.24 10.07
N PHE A 948 2.61 -23.18 9.37
CA PHE A 948 2.87 -24.52 9.91
C PHE A 948 3.77 -24.45 11.15
N GLY A 949 4.83 -23.66 11.09
CA GLY A 949 5.73 -23.41 12.21
C GLY A 949 5.02 -22.82 13.45
N LEU A 950 4.15 -21.84 13.25
CA LEU A 950 3.36 -21.24 14.34
C LEU A 950 2.42 -22.25 15.01
N ALA A 951 1.69 -23.04 14.23
CA ALA A 951 0.82 -24.08 14.77
C ALA A 951 1.62 -25.13 15.57
N ARG A 952 2.76 -25.56 15.03
CA ARG A 952 3.67 -26.50 15.69
C ARG A 952 4.22 -25.95 17.02
N ASP A 953 4.68 -24.70 17.04
CA ASP A 953 5.17 -24.03 18.25
C ASP A 953 4.10 -23.98 19.35
N HIS A 954 2.84 -23.73 18.97
CA HIS A 954 1.72 -23.75 19.92
C HIS A 954 1.40 -25.16 20.42
N SER A 955 1.49 -26.21 19.58
CA SER A 955 1.33 -27.60 20.02
C SER A 955 2.42 -28.02 21.01
N ILE A 956 3.67 -27.61 20.76
CA ILE A 956 4.79 -27.81 21.70
C ILE A 956 4.52 -27.06 23.00
N SER A 957 4.02 -25.83 22.90
CA SER A 957 3.70 -25.00 24.06
C SER A 957 2.60 -25.61 24.93
N ALA A 958 1.55 -26.15 24.30
CA ALA A 958 0.46 -26.85 24.97
C ALA A 958 0.98 -28.06 25.77
N LEU A 959 1.86 -28.87 25.17
CA LEU A 959 2.50 -29.99 25.86
C LEU A 959 3.30 -29.53 27.08
N GLY A 960 4.10 -28.46 26.95
CA GLY A 960 4.84 -27.89 28.08
C GLY A 960 3.93 -27.41 29.21
N LYS A 961 2.81 -26.75 28.89
CA LYS A 961 1.80 -26.31 29.87
C LYS A 961 1.16 -27.49 30.60
N ILE A 962 0.84 -28.58 29.89
CA ILE A 962 0.33 -29.84 30.49
C ILE A 962 1.39 -30.45 31.42
N LEU A 963 2.65 -30.55 30.99
CA LEU A 963 3.74 -31.10 31.80
C LEU A 963 3.95 -30.29 33.10
N LYS A 964 3.81 -28.97 33.03
CA LYS A 964 3.93 -28.06 34.18
C LYS A 964 2.76 -28.22 35.15
N SER A 965 1.53 -28.11 34.65
CA SER A 965 0.35 -27.92 35.48
C SER A 965 -0.42 -29.21 35.75
N GLN A 966 -0.30 -30.21 34.89
CA GLN A 966 -1.11 -31.44 34.92
C GLN A 966 -0.28 -32.74 34.90
N PRO A 967 0.87 -32.87 35.61
CA PRO A 967 1.77 -34.01 35.47
C PRO A 967 1.13 -35.38 35.84
N GLN A 968 0.16 -35.41 36.76
CA GLN A 968 -0.53 -36.66 37.12
C GLN A 968 -1.35 -37.24 35.96
N SER A 969 -1.85 -36.39 35.06
CA SER A 969 -2.66 -36.81 33.91
C SER A 969 -1.90 -37.66 32.89
N LEU A 970 -0.56 -37.56 32.87
CA LEU A 970 0.29 -38.32 31.97
C LEU A 970 0.62 -39.72 32.51
N GLY A 971 0.43 -39.98 33.81
CA GLY A 971 0.70 -41.29 34.41
C GLY A 971 2.09 -41.84 34.04
N GLN A 972 2.10 -42.96 33.31
CA GLN A 972 3.34 -43.63 32.86
C GLN A 972 4.05 -42.89 31.71
N ASP A 973 3.34 -42.05 30.96
CA ASP A 973 3.85 -41.34 29.78
C ASP A 973 4.57 -40.04 30.13
N LEU A 974 4.68 -39.69 31.42
CA LEU A 974 5.27 -38.43 31.88
C LEU A 974 6.73 -38.27 31.40
N VAL A 975 7.54 -39.33 31.48
CA VAL A 975 8.95 -39.31 31.04
C VAL A 975 9.02 -39.12 29.53
N TRP A 976 8.17 -39.82 28.78
CA TRP A 976 8.10 -39.68 27.32
C TRP A 976 7.68 -38.27 26.91
N GLY A 977 6.71 -37.68 27.61
CA GLY A 977 6.25 -36.30 27.37
C GLY A 977 7.37 -35.28 27.58
N PHE A 978 8.14 -35.40 28.67
CA PHE A 978 9.30 -34.53 28.92
C PHE A 978 10.36 -34.63 27.84
N GLU A 979 10.73 -35.85 27.44
CA GLU A 979 11.74 -36.05 26.38
C GLU A 979 11.24 -35.48 25.05
N THR A 980 10.00 -35.79 24.67
CA THR A 980 9.40 -35.27 23.43
C THR A 980 9.39 -33.75 23.40
N TRP A 981 8.96 -33.11 24.48
CA TRP A 981 8.95 -31.65 24.59
C TRP A 981 10.36 -31.05 24.49
N LEU A 982 11.35 -31.63 25.19
CA LEU A 982 12.74 -31.16 25.15
C LEU A 982 13.34 -31.22 23.74
N TYR A 983 13.12 -32.31 23.00
CA TYR A 983 13.65 -32.48 21.64
C TYR A 983 12.99 -31.58 20.60
N LEU A 984 11.91 -30.90 20.96
CA LEU A 984 11.20 -29.95 20.10
C LEU A 984 11.60 -28.49 20.37
N LEU A 985 12.47 -28.22 21.35
CA LEU A 985 13.01 -26.90 21.64
C LEU A 985 14.35 -26.65 20.89
N PRO A 986 14.72 -25.38 20.60
CA PRO A 986 13.99 -24.15 20.91
C PRO A 986 12.84 -23.90 19.93
N LEU A 987 11.83 -23.14 20.36
CA LEU A 987 10.78 -22.64 19.46
C LEU A 987 11.35 -21.58 18.51
N GLN A 988 10.84 -21.53 17.28
CA GLN A 988 11.45 -20.77 16.16
C GLN A 988 10.52 -19.82 15.43
N TYR A 989 9.23 -19.82 15.76
CA TYR A 989 8.20 -19.07 15.04
C TYR A 989 7.43 -18.12 15.95
N ASP A 990 6.92 -18.58 17.10
CA ASP A 990 6.19 -17.72 18.05
C ASP A 990 7.07 -17.25 19.22
N LYS A 991 7.38 -15.95 19.25
CA LYS A 991 8.23 -15.35 20.30
C LYS A 991 7.62 -15.43 21.70
N ARG A 992 6.31 -15.24 21.85
CA ARG A 992 5.66 -15.24 23.18
C ARG A 992 5.66 -16.66 23.75
N GLN A 993 5.29 -17.64 22.93
CA GLN A 993 5.37 -19.06 23.33
C GLN A 993 6.82 -19.47 23.60
N ALA A 994 7.77 -19.02 22.76
CA ALA A 994 9.20 -19.28 22.97
C ALA A 994 9.67 -18.77 24.34
N HIS A 995 9.38 -17.52 24.68
CA HIS A 995 9.75 -16.95 25.99
C HIS A 995 9.20 -17.79 27.15
N PHE A 996 7.94 -18.21 27.08
CA PHE A 996 7.32 -19.03 28.11
C PHE A 996 7.98 -20.42 28.21
N GLN A 997 8.16 -21.12 27.08
CA GLN A 997 8.67 -22.49 27.06
C GLN A 997 10.16 -22.56 27.42
N HIS A 998 10.96 -21.60 26.98
CA HIS A 998 12.37 -21.51 27.35
C HIS A 998 12.54 -21.16 28.84
N ASN A 999 11.66 -20.32 29.40
CA ASN A 999 11.62 -20.08 30.84
C ASN A 999 11.20 -21.33 31.61
N LEU A 1000 10.21 -22.07 31.11
CA LEU A 1000 9.81 -23.35 31.70
C LEU A 1000 10.96 -24.36 31.71
N LEU A 1001 11.79 -24.40 30.67
CA LEU A 1001 12.98 -25.25 30.62
C LEU A 1001 13.97 -24.88 31.74
N ALA A 1002 14.26 -23.59 31.89
CA ALA A 1002 15.11 -23.09 32.97
C ALA A 1002 14.55 -23.47 34.36
N GLU A 1003 13.25 -23.30 34.57
CA GLU A 1003 12.57 -23.70 35.82
C GLU A 1003 12.71 -25.21 36.10
N PHE A 1004 12.49 -26.07 35.10
CA PHE A 1004 12.63 -27.52 35.26
C PHE A 1004 14.06 -27.96 35.56
N ILE A 1005 15.05 -27.32 34.95
CA ILE A 1005 16.48 -27.57 35.24
C ILE A 1005 16.78 -27.22 36.70
N ILE A 1006 16.33 -26.04 37.16
CA ILE A 1006 16.59 -25.56 38.53
C ILE A 1006 15.92 -26.47 39.55
N GLN A 1007 14.66 -26.86 39.34
CA GLN A 1007 13.88 -27.61 40.33
C GLN A 1007 14.11 -29.12 40.29
N LYS A 1008 14.29 -29.69 39.10
CA LYS A 1008 14.28 -31.15 38.86
C LYS A 1008 15.31 -31.58 37.82
N GLY A 1009 16.42 -30.86 37.65
CA GLY A 1009 17.39 -31.10 36.59
C GLY A 1009 17.92 -32.54 36.50
N GLY A 1010 18.16 -33.20 37.63
CA GLY A 1010 18.61 -34.61 37.63
C GLY A 1010 17.58 -35.58 37.04
N TYR A 1011 16.29 -35.36 37.34
CA TYR A 1011 15.17 -36.13 36.78
C TYR A 1011 14.96 -35.80 35.30
N PHE A 1012 15.14 -34.53 34.93
CA PHE A 1012 14.95 -34.03 33.57
C PHE A 1012 16.05 -34.51 32.59
N VAL A 1013 17.30 -34.58 33.05
CA VAL A 1013 18.42 -35.19 32.31
C VAL A 1013 18.23 -36.70 32.17
N ASN A 1014 17.60 -37.34 33.17
CA ASN A 1014 17.29 -38.77 33.19
C ASN A 1014 18.50 -39.69 32.92
N GLY A 1015 19.71 -39.24 33.27
CA GLY A 1015 20.96 -39.97 33.02
C GLY A 1015 21.35 -40.14 31.55
N LYS A 1016 20.66 -39.49 30.61
CA LYS A 1016 20.94 -39.56 29.17
C LYS A 1016 21.84 -38.40 28.72
N SER A 1017 22.97 -38.73 28.09
CA SER A 1017 23.93 -37.72 27.61
C SER A 1017 23.35 -36.85 26.48
N GLU A 1018 22.41 -37.40 25.72
CA GLU A 1018 21.71 -36.76 24.61
C GLU A 1018 20.79 -35.65 25.10
N ASN A 1019 20.04 -35.89 26.19
CA ASN A 1019 19.18 -34.88 26.81
C ASN A 1019 20.03 -33.71 27.31
N ALA A 1020 21.16 -34.01 27.96
CA ALA A 1020 22.09 -32.98 28.44
C ALA A 1020 22.71 -32.16 27.30
N PHE A 1021 23.05 -32.80 26.17
CA PHE A 1021 23.50 -32.11 24.96
C PHE A 1021 22.45 -31.15 24.42
N HIS A 1022 21.19 -31.59 24.32
CA HIS A 1022 20.11 -30.77 23.80
C HIS A 1022 19.81 -29.56 24.69
N ILE A 1023 19.81 -29.74 26.02
CA ILE A 1023 19.64 -28.64 26.97
C ILE A 1023 20.69 -27.56 26.75
N LEU A 1024 21.98 -27.92 26.68
CA LEU A 1024 23.05 -26.95 26.46
C LEU A 1024 22.90 -26.24 25.11
N LYS A 1025 22.49 -26.94 24.06
CA LYS A 1025 22.21 -26.35 22.75
C LYS A 1025 21.06 -25.33 22.82
N VAL A 1026 19.97 -25.63 23.52
CA VAL A 1026 18.83 -24.71 23.67
C VAL A 1026 19.27 -23.46 24.46
N LEU A 1027 19.94 -23.63 25.60
CA LEU A 1027 20.41 -22.50 26.42
C LEU A 1027 21.38 -21.59 25.64
N ALA A 1028 22.29 -22.17 24.86
CA ALA A 1028 23.22 -21.44 23.99
C ALA A 1028 22.48 -20.62 22.92
N ASN A 1029 21.47 -21.19 22.29
CA ASN A 1029 20.69 -20.52 21.25
C ASN A 1029 19.77 -19.42 21.81
N CYS A 1030 19.28 -19.57 23.03
CA CYS A 1030 18.34 -18.64 23.64
C CYS A 1030 19.02 -17.44 24.31
N TYR A 1031 20.16 -17.62 24.99
CA TYR A 1031 20.76 -16.57 25.82
C TYR A 1031 21.08 -15.30 25.02
N LYS A 1032 20.59 -14.14 25.49
CA LYS A 1032 20.75 -12.81 24.84
C LYS A 1032 20.39 -12.83 23.35
N SER A 1033 19.36 -13.58 22.99
CA SER A 1033 18.88 -13.68 21.61
C SER A 1033 17.50 -13.04 21.49
N LYS A 1034 16.99 -12.95 20.25
CA LYS A 1034 15.59 -12.54 19.99
C LYS A 1034 14.53 -13.48 20.59
N TRP A 1035 14.95 -14.62 21.14
CA TRP A 1035 14.12 -15.67 21.74
C TRP A 1035 14.19 -15.68 23.28
N SER A 1036 14.79 -14.64 23.88
CA SER A 1036 14.83 -14.46 25.33
C SER A 1036 14.40 -13.05 25.77
N THR A 1037 14.10 -12.95 27.06
CA THR A 1037 13.88 -11.68 27.77
C THR A 1037 14.98 -11.50 28.82
N ILE A 1038 15.16 -10.28 29.34
CA ILE A 1038 16.14 -10.00 30.40
C ILE A 1038 15.92 -10.90 31.64
N SER A 1039 14.65 -11.15 31.98
CA SER A 1039 14.28 -12.06 33.06
C SER A 1039 14.70 -13.51 32.76
N LEU A 1040 14.42 -13.97 31.53
CA LEU A 1040 14.81 -15.31 31.08
C LEU A 1040 16.34 -15.46 31.00
N ASP A 1041 17.09 -14.46 30.56
CA ASP A 1041 18.55 -14.51 30.54
C ASP A 1041 19.12 -14.74 31.94
N SER A 1042 18.51 -14.10 32.95
CA SER A 1042 18.87 -14.29 34.37
C SER A 1042 18.51 -15.70 34.87
N GLN A 1043 17.37 -16.24 34.44
CA GLN A 1043 16.96 -17.62 34.72
C GLN A 1043 17.90 -18.64 34.06
N ILE A 1044 18.33 -18.40 32.82
CA ILE A 1044 19.27 -19.24 32.08
C ILE A 1044 20.62 -19.32 32.81
N VAL A 1045 21.14 -18.19 33.31
CA VAL A 1045 22.36 -18.15 34.13
C VAL A 1045 22.23 -19.09 35.34
N ASN A 1046 21.13 -18.96 36.10
CA ASN A 1046 20.89 -19.80 37.27
C ASN A 1046 20.72 -21.27 36.91
N ALA A 1047 19.97 -21.57 35.85
CA ALA A 1047 19.74 -22.92 35.35
C ALA A 1047 21.05 -23.58 34.93
N LEU A 1048 21.92 -22.88 34.20
CA LEU A 1048 23.22 -23.41 33.78
C LEU A 1048 24.11 -23.72 34.98
N ARG A 1049 24.14 -22.85 35.99
CA ARG A 1049 24.91 -23.09 37.23
C ARG A 1049 24.43 -24.35 37.96
N VAL A 1050 23.12 -24.53 38.11
CA VAL A 1050 22.54 -25.74 38.72
C VAL A 1050 22.84 -26.96 37.86
N PHE A 1051 22.68 -26.85 36.55
CA PHE A 1051 22.88 -27.92 35.58
C PHE A 1051 24.30 -28.50 35.62
N GLU A 1052 25.33 -27.65 35.65
CA GLU A 1052 26.74 -28.08 35.73
C GLU A 1052 27.07 -28.79 37.04
N GLN A 1053 26.28 -28.56 38.10
CA GLN A 1053 26.48 -29.18 39.41
C GLN A 1053 25.80 -30.55 39.57
N LEU A 1054 24.93 -30.94 38.65
CA LEU A 1054 24.23 -32.23 38.69
C LEU A 1054 25.20 -33.40 38.50
N ASP A 1055 25.17 -34.36 39.41
CA ASP A 1055 26.06 -35.53 39.36
C ASP A 1055 25.85 -36.38 38.09
N SER A 1056 24.62 -36.45 37.59
CA SER A 1056 24.29 -37.11 36.32
C SER A 1056 24.88 -36.41 35.08
N VAL A 1057 25.24 -35.13 35.19
CA VAL A 1057 25.79 -34.31 34.10
C VAL A 1057 27.32 -34.26 34.17
N LYS A 1058 27.91 -34.16 35.37
CA LYS A 1058 29.37 -34.07 35.58
C LYS A 1058 30.16 -35.16 34.86
N VAL A 1059 29.61 -36.37 34.77
CA VAL A 1059 30.27 -37.52 34.13
C VAL A 1059 30.47 -37.34 32.62
N PHE A 1060 29.60 -36.56 31.96
CA PHE A 1060 29.60 -36.41 30.50
C PHE A 1060 29.81 -34.96 30.02
N LEU A 1061 29.78 -33.96 30.91
CA LEU A 1061 29.77 -32.53 30.57
C LEU A 1061 30.87 -32.11 29.57
N GLN A 1062 32.12 -32.50 29.81
CA GLN A 1062 33.24 -32.19 28.89
C GLN A 1062 33.07 -32.84 27.52
N GLN A 1063 32.64 -34.10 27.48
CA GLN A 1063 32.43 -34.83 26.22
C GLN A 1063 31.27 -34.22 25.42
N ILE A 1064 30.21 -33.78 26.10
CA ILE A 1064 29.06 -33.13 25.50
C ILE A 1064 29.44 -31.74 24.96
N PHE A 1065 30.17 -30.95 25.75
CA PHE A 1065 30.58 -29.61 25.35
C PHE A 1065 31.40 -29.62 24.05
N LEU A 1066 32.30 -30.59 23.88
CA LEU A 1066 33.09 -30.76 22.67
C LEU A 1066 32.28 -31.15 21.43
N LYS A 1067 31.07 -31.69 21.59
CA LYS A 1067 30.16 -32.03 20.47
C LYS A 1067 29.33 -30.84 19.99
N LEU A 1068 29.28 -29.74 20.76
CA LEU A 1068 28.56 -28.53 20.37
C LEU A 1068 29.31 -27.79 19.25
N SER A 1069 28.58 -26.99 18.46
CA SER A 1069 29.21 -26.14 17.45
C SER A 1069 30.14 -25.10 18.09
N PRO A 1070 31.18 -24.61 17.39
CA PRO A 1070 32.05 -23.56 17.93
C PRO A 1070 31.29 -22.30 18.37
N GLU A 1071 30.19 -21.97 17.70
CA GLU A 1071 29.34 -20.84 18.06
C GLU A 1071 28.59 -21.09 19.38
N ASP A 1072 27.97 -22.27 19.54
CA ASP A 1072 27.28 -22.64 20.77
C ASP A 1072 28.24 -22.69 21.97
N GLN A 1073 29.44 -23.23 21.77
CA GLN A 1073 30.50 -23.26 22.79
C GLN A 1073 30.86 -21.85 23.24
N LYS A 1074 31.06 -20.92 22.29
CA LYS A 1074 31.36 -19.52 22.58
C LYS A 1074 30.24 -18.87 23.38
N LYS A 1075 28.97 -19.00 22.94
CA LYS A 1075 27.81 -18.44 23.65
C LYS A 1075 27.69 -18.96 25.07
N LEU A 1076 27.88 -20.26 25.29
CA LEU A 1076 27.84 -20.84 26.64
C LEU A 1076 28.96 -20.32 27.55
N LEU A 1077 30.14 -20.04 27.01
CA LEU A 1077 31.26 -19.46 27.76
C LEU A 1077 31.05 -17.97 28.09
N GLU A 1078 30.22 -17.26 27.31
CA GLU A 1078 29.84 -15.87 27.57
C GLU A 1078 28.78 -15.74 28.69
N ILE A 1079 28.11 -16.84 29.07
CA ILE A 1079 27.16 -16.86 30.17
C ILE A 1079 27.93 -16.73 31.50
N PRO A 1080 27.66 -15.68 32.32
CA PRO A 1080 28.31 -15.51 33.61
C PRO A 1080 28.08 -16.72 34.50
N LYS A 1081 29.16 -17.34 35.02
CA LYS A 1081 29.09 -18.51 35.89
C LYS A 1081 28.92 -18.15 37.36
#